data_AF-A0A972WRC3-F1
#
_entry.id   AF-A0A972WRC3-F1
#
_cell.length_a   1.000
_cell.length_b   1.000
_cell.length_c   1.000
_cell.angle_alpha   90.00
_cell.angle_beta   90.00
_cell.angle_gamma   90.00
#
_symmetry.space_group_name_H-M   'P 1'
#
loop_
_entity.id
_entity.type
_entity.pdbx_description
1 polymer ?
#
loop_
_entity_poly.entity_id
_entity_poly.type
_entity_poly.pdbx_seq_one_letter_code
_entity_poly.pdbx_strand_id
1 'polypeptide(L)'
;MKRVASRDEQLIGMAVFDAAWQPLYQAGAPASRPDPKDIETRGRLHPADPFVLVRDERFHIYAPIAAPTGGIAGWVEARYETTENEKRLGEIRLVLSILTVLLVGVATAVSYATAVRGSTRSQDATSLNEKAPPGTSRLGTVLTIATPVAMAILLAAIFILFDRNLLAAAENKARVLAALVGGELSRAYDLGVPVAELQGVDLLLDRTIQEHSEIAGIRLAASARDWKIEAGALGGRVLAEEAIKTPDDGALRLSLIADPGYVLSHLRAMSIDLMVVLFVAVFATREVILFGMGSAMAQAPPATDGLVGSTGLVDDIRFPIFLVFLGTEISRSFFPLFVADLYDPGLPFSRQIAIALPMSAWVLAMVLATPFAESLIRRFGIRRTLIFGMIPSAVGLCFTATAQGLWDLTVWRCLTAGGFGLVTVAAILHTTVHSKRSELTRSVGVFVAASVAASVCAAAIGGILADSIGQRPTFIVGGLILILAIFVTRANVRDGTDVGASEASGSSNWIGVLRDPVFMLFMILAAIPSRVVLTGLFYLLVPLTLNELGYEPSDIGRLMMVFFITMLVLIPVTGRLADQANAHRGVILAGAFVAAAGGGLLAFGQSLAGVPQHLVLVLSIIAIGAAQCTSRAPMIAYLGVGFPDSAARHGQASLLVAFRLLERVGSVAGPLVVAALSQAFGYEGAATMLAIWLLINALGVGALFLMNGGRPALGSS
;
A
#
# COMPACT_ATOMS: atom_id res chain seq x y z
N MET A 1 33.29 -14.96 -39.84
CA MET A 1 32.06 -14.16 -40.03
C MET A 1 30.84 -15.02 -40.24
N LYS A 2 30.61 -15.68 -41.39
CA LYS A 2 29.40 -16.53 -41.59
C LYS A 2 29.21 -17.63 -40.54
N ARG A 3 30.27 -18.33 -40.12
CA ARG A 3 30.24 -19.32 -39.03
C ARG A 3 30.05 -18.74 -37.62
N VAL A 4 30.35 -17.45 -37.43
CA VAL A 4 30.16 -16.75 -36.14
C VAL A 4 28.73 -16.22 -36.09
N ALA A 5 28.24 -15.63 -37.19
CA ALA A 5 26.85 -15.24 -37.37
C ALA A 5 25.88 -16.43 -37.29
N SER A 6 26.28 -17.64 -37.70
CA SER A 6 25.46 -18.84 -37.52
C SER A 6 25.42 -19.38 -36.08
N ARG A 7 26.13 -18.76 -35.13
CA ARG A 7 26.17 -19.15 -33.72
C ARG A 7 25.49 -18.13 -32.79
N ASP A 8 25.13 -16.96 -33.30
CA ASP A 8 24.51 -15.87 -32.55
C ASP A 8 23.32 -15.33 -33.38
N GLU A 9 22.11 -15.74 -33.00
CA GLU A 9 20.87 -15.42 -33.73
C GLU A 9 20.52 -13.93 -33.71
N GLN A 10 21.10 -13.15 -32.80
CA GLN A 10 20.83 -11.71 -32.65
C GLN A 10 21.80 -10.84 -33.48
N LEU A 11 22.85 -11.45 -34.04
CA LEU A 11 23.87 -10.77 -34.83
C LEU A 11 23.38 -10.51 -36.26
N ILE A 12 22.82 -9.33 -36.49
CA ILE A 12 22.28 -8.90 -37.80
C ILE A 12 23.37 -8.54 -38.83
N GLY A 13 24.61 -8.36 -38.38
CA GLY A 13 25.73 -8.17 -39.29
C GLY A 13 27.08 -7.99 -38.59
N MET A 14 28.15 -8.18 -39.35
CA MET A 14 29.51 -7.86 -38.93
C MET A 14 30.27 -7.15 -40.04
N ALA A 15 31.26 -6.36 -39.67
CA ALA A 15 32.23 -5.78 -40.60
C ALA A 15 33.64 -5.81 -40.02
N VAL A 16 34.65 -5.93 -40.89
CA VAL A 16 36.04 -5.65 -40.54
C VAL A 16 36.44 -4.38 -41.27
N PHE A 17 37.00 -3.44 -40.52
CA PHE A 17 37.56 -2.21 -41.05
C PHE A 17 39.08 -2.23 -40.93
N ASP A 18 39.76 -1.55 -41.84
CA ASP A 18 41.17 -1.20 -41.66
C ASP A 18 41.35 -0.06 -40.64
N ALA A 19 42.61 0.33 -40.38
CA ALA A 19 42.92 1.45 -39.47
C ALA A 19 42.36 2.81 -39.94
N ALA A 20 42.01 2.95 -41.23
CA ALA A 20 41.41 4.14 -41.82
C ALA A 20 39.87 4.08 -41.85
N TRP A 21 39.27 3.07 -41.20
CA TRP A 21 37.83 2.80 -41.17
C TRP A 21 37.22 2.48 -42.55
N GLN A 22 38.01 1.94 -43.48
CA GLN A 22 37.48 1.38 -44.73
C GLN A 22 37.07 -0.09 -44.53
N PRO A 23 35.87 -0.49 -44.97
CA PRO A 23 35.39 -1.86 -44.80
C PRO A 23 36.18 -2.80 -45.70
N LEU A 24 36.95 -3.70 -45.09
CA LEU A 24 37.67 -4.78 -45.77
C LEU A 24 36.77 -5.97 -46.05
N TYR A 25 35.89 -6.31 -45.09
CA TYR A 25 34.97 -7.43 -45.18
C TYR A 25 33.66 -7.10 -44.49
N GLN A 26 32.55 -7.55 -45.05
CA GLN A 26 31.23 -7.32 -44.47
C GLN A 26 30.31 -8.52 -44.70
N ALA A 27 29.46 -8.82 -43.72
CA ALA A 27 28.39 -9.80 -43.82
C ALA A 27 27.13 -9.29 -43.09
N GLY A 28 25.94 -9.56 -43.65
CA GLY A 28 24.67 -9.09 -43.09
C GLY A 28 24.32 -7.66 -43.51
N ALA A 29 23.66 -6.90 -42.62
CA ALA A 29 23.22 -5.51 -42.85
C ALA A 29 24.35 -4.58 -43.38
N PRO A 30 24.06 -3.41 -44.00
CA PRO A 30 25.05 -2.41 -44.46
C PRO A 30 25.88 -1.82 -43.30
N ALA A 31 27.21 -1.90 -43.37
CA ALA A 31 28.12 -1.39 -42.34
C ALA A 31 28.09 0.14 -42.27
N SER A 32 28.15 0.71 -41.07
CA SER A 32 28.18 2.16 -40.87
C SER A 32 29.52 2.56 -40.24
N ARG A 33 30.18 3.53 -40.86
CA ARG A 33 31.40 4.11 -40.32
C ARG A 33 31.05 4.98 -39.09
N PRO A 34 31.76 4.84 -37.95
CA PRO A 34 31.56 5.74 -36.81
C PRO A 34 31.88 7.19 -37.20
N ASP A 35 31.08 8.14 -36.72
CA ASP A 35 31.35 9.58 -36.94
C ASP A 35 32.60 9.98 -36.13
N PRO A 36 33.54 10.76 -36.67
CA PRO A 36 34.69 11.28 -35.93
C PRO A 36 34.32 11.89 -34.57
N LYS A 37 33.15 12.53 -34.45
CA LYS A 37 32.67 13.13 -33.19
C LYS A 37 32.28 12.09 -32.12
N ASP A 38 31.86 10.90 -32.53
CA ASP A 38 31.48 9.80 -31.62
C ASP A 38 32.72 9.17 -30.94
N ILE A 39 33.88 9.32 -31.60
CA ILE A 39 35.19 8.87 -31.12
C ILE A 39 35.80 9.93 -30.18
N GLU A 40 35.69 11.21 -30.52
CA GLU A 40 36.23 12.33 -29.73
C GLU A 40 35.50 12.58 -28.40
N THR A 41 34.18 12.35 -28.33
CA THR A 41 33.38 12.57 -27.10
C THR A 41 33.72 11.60 -25.96
N ARG A 42 34.51 10.56 -26.22
CA ARG A 42 34.91 9.53 -25.23
C ARG A 42 36.36 9.64 -24.77
N GLY A 43 36.91 10.87 -24.71
CA GLY A 43 38.32 11.22 -24.41
C GLY A 43 38.95 10.75 -23.09
N ARG A 44 38.70 9.52 -22.64
CA ARG A 44 39.34 8.82 -21.51
C ARG A 44 39.55 7.31 -21.73
N LEU A 45 39.10 6.73 -22.85
CA LEU A 45 39.35 5.31 -23.15
C LEU A 45 40.73 5.14 -23.80
N HIS A 46 41.43 4.05 -23.47
CA HIS A 46 42.69 3.74 -24.14
C HIS A 46 42.38 3.47 -25.63
N PRO A 47 43.24 3.85 -26.59
CA PRO A 47 42.97 3.66 -28.02
C PRO A 47 42.62 2.21 -28.41
N ALA A 48 43.00 1.25 -27.55
CA ALA A 48 42.80 -0.19 -27.74
C ALA A 48 41.57 -0.78 -27.01
N ASP A 49 40.68 0.04 -26.45
CA ASP A 49 39.48 -0.47 -25.77
C ASP A 49 38.29 -0.64 -26.74
N PRO A 50 37.51 -1.74 -26.65
CA PRO A 50 36.29 -1.89 -27.41
C PRO A 50 35.23 -0.87 -26.97
N PHE A 51 34.41 -0.40 -27.91
CA PHE A 51 33.41 0.63 -27.65
C PHE A 51 32.09 0.36 -28.38
N VAL A 52 30.96 0.76 -27.76
CA VAL A 52 29.61 0.54 -28.30
C VAL A 52 28.98 1.85 -28.75
N LEU A 53 28.34 1.89 -29.91
CA LEU A 53 27.51 3.00 -30.41
C LEU A 53 26.08 2.52 -30.62
N VAL A 54 25.10 3.39 -30.37
CA VAL A 54 23.68 3.12 -30.64
C VAL A 54 23.24 4.07 -31.74
N ARG A 55 22.84 3.54 -32.90
CA ARG A 55 22.43 4.32 -34.08
C ARG A 55 21.35 3.56 -34.83
N ASP A 56 20.35 4.27 -35.35
CA ASP A 56 19.27 3.70 -36.16
C ASP A 56 18.63 2.44 -35.54
N GLU A 57 18.39 2.49 -34.22
CA GLU A 57 17.81 1.38 -33.45
C GLU A 57 18.67 0.10 -33.45
N ARG A 58 19.98 0.23 -33.56
CA ARG A 58 20.95 -0.88 -33.55
C ARG A 58 22.12 -0.58 -32.61
N PHE A 59 22.65 -1.63 -31.98
CA PHE A 59 23.92 -1.58 -31.28
C PHE A 59 25.04 -1.91 -32.26
N HIS A 60 26.07 -1.07 -32.28
CA HIS A 60 27.29 -1.23 -33.06
C HIS A 60 28.45 -1.37 -32.08
N ILE A 61 29.00 -2.58 -31.95
CA ILE A 61 30.14 -2.85 -31.05
C ILE A 61 31.40 -2.90 -31.89
N TYR A 62 32.35 -2.00 -31.61
CA TYR A 62 33.64 -1.92 -32.28
C TYR A 62 34.74 -2.43 -31.36
N ALA A 63 35.50 -3.42 -31.82
CA ALA A 63 36.66 -3.97 -31.11
C ALA A 63 37.94 -3.80 -31.97
N PRO A 64 39.05 -3.33 -31.41
CA PRO A 64 40.27 -3.11 -32.18
C PRO A 64 41.00 -4.43 -32.48
N ILE A 65 41.61 -4.49 -33.66
CA ILE A 65 42.52 -5.55 -34.08
C ILE A 65 43.94 -5.05 -33.82
N ALA A 66 44.66 -5.68 -32.89
CA ALA A 66 46.04 -5.31 -32.60
C ALA A 66 46.99 -5.73 -33.73
N ALA A 67 47.88 -4.83 -34.12
CA ALA A 67 49.02 -5.12 -34.99
C ALA A 67 50.15 -5.77 -34.18
N PRO A 68 50.93 -6.69 -34.78
CA PRO A 68 52.10 -7.30 -34.12
C PRO A 68 53.14 -6.29 -33.62
N THR A 69 53.15 -5.08 -34.20
CA THR A 69 54.05 -3.96 -33.87
C THR A 69 53.53 -3.03 -32.77
N GLY A 70 52.39 -3.36 -32.13
CA GLY A 70 51.84 -2.60 -30.99
C GLY A 70 50.89 -1.45 -31.34
N GLY A 71 50.43 -1.36 -32.60
CA GLY A 71 49.38 -0.41 -33.04
C GLY A 71 48.04 -1.08 -33.31
N ILE A 72 47.05 -0.34 -33.82
CA ILE A 72 45.75 -0.88 -34.25
C ILE A 72 45.83 -1.16 -35.76
N ALA A 73 45.75 -2.42 -36.16
CA ALA A 73 45.73 -2.85 -37.56
C ALA A 73 44.36 -2.64 -38.23
N GLY A 74 43.29 -2.59 -37.44
CA GLY A 74 41.92 -2.43 -37.92
C GLY A 74 40.89 -2.58 -36.81
N TRP A 75 39.62 -2.68 -37.17
CA TRP A 75 38.51 -2.82 -36.22
C TRP A 75 37.54 -3.91 -36.66
N VAL A 76 36.93 -4.61 -35.72
CA VAL A 76 35.80 -5.50 -35.97
C VAL A 76 34.55 -4.86 -35.41
N GLU A 77 33.53 -4.75 -36.24
CA GLU A 77 32.19 -4.32 -35.86
C GLU A 77 31.26 -5.55 -35.77
N ALA A 78 30.52 -5.64 -34.67
CA ALA A 78 29.38 -6.53 -34.50
C ALA A 78 28.11 -5.69 -34.33
N ARG A 79 27.04 -6.05 -35.05
CA ARG A 79 25.77 -5.31 -35.07
C ARG A 79 24.61 -6.15 -34.57
N TYR A 80 23.84 -5.55 -33.68
CA TYR A 80 22.66 -6.14 -33.05
C TYR A 80 21.45 -5.22 -33.23
N GLU A 81 20.26 -5.78 -33.41
CA GLU A 81 19.01 -5.03 -33.44
C GLU A 81 18.57 -4.70 -32.00
N THR A 82 18.11 -3.46 -31.74
CA THR A 82 17.53 -3.17 -30.42
C THR A 82 16.26 -4.00 -30.25
N THR A 83 16.21 -4.81 -29.19
CA THR A 83 15.04 -5.65 -28.95
C THR A 83 13.85 -4.78 -28.55
N GLU A 84 12.62 -5.20 -28.90
CA GLU A 84 11.39 -4.45 -28.57
C GLU A 84 11.26 -4.20 -27.06
N ASN A 85 11.84 -5.07 -26.24
CA ASN A 85 11.90 -4.94 -24.79
C ASN A 85 12.81 -3.80 -24.31
N GLU A 86 13.92 -3.51 -25.00
CA GLU A 86 14.80 -2.39 -24.66
C GLU A 86 14.18 -1.03 -25.00
N LYS A 87 13.40 -0.96 -26.09
CA LYS A 87 12.59 0.23 -26.41
C LYS A 87 11.54 0.49 -25.34
N ARG A 88 10.78 -0.54 -24.94
CA ARG A 88 9.80 -0.45 -23.84
C ARG A 88 10.45 -0.08 -22.50
N LEU A 89 11.67 -0.55 -22.22
CA LEU A 89 12.43 -0.13 -21.04
C LEU A 89 12.74 1.37 -21.04
N GLY A 90 13.16 1.92 -22.19
CA GLY A 90 13.43 3.35 -22.35
C GLY A 90 12.18 4.20 -22.13
N GLU A 91 11.05 3.79 -22.66
CA GLU A 91 9.74 4.44 -22.46
C GLU A 91 9.31 4.41 -21.00
N ILE A 92 9.41 3.26 -20.33
CA ILE A 92 9.10 3.13 -18.90
C ILE A 92 9.97 4.05 -18.05
N ARG A 93 11.29 4.09 -18.31
CA ARG A 93 12.22 5.00 -17.61
C ARG A 93 11.85 6.47 -17.82
N LEU A 94 11.49 6.86 -19.05
CA LEU A 94 11.07 8.23 -19.36
C LEU A 94 9.78 8.59 -18.62
N VAL A 95 8.75 7.74 -18.67
CA VAL A 95 7.47 7.95 -17.97
C VAL A 95 7.68 8.07 -16.46
N LEU A 96 8.51 7.20 -15.87
CA LEU A 96 8.90 7.27 -14.46
C LEU A 96 9.56 8.59 -14.09
N SER A 97 10.50 9.06 -14.91
CA SER A 97 11.19 10.33 -14.67
C SER A 97 10.24 11.53 -14.76
N ILE A 98 9.36 11.56 -15.77
CA ILE A 98 8.34 12.60 -15.93
C ILE A 98 7.37 12.59 -14.74
N LEU A 99 6.91 11.42 -14.34
CA LEU A 99 5.94 11.29 -13.27
C LEU A 99 6.54 11.63 -11.91
N THR A 100 7.82 11.32 -11.68
CA THR A 100 8.57 11.74 -10.50
C THR A 100 8.62 13.27 -10.42
N VAL A 101 8.99 13.93 -11.53
CA VAL A 101 9.01 15.39 -11.62
C VAL A 101 7.61 15.99 -11.39
N LEU A 102 6.57 15.41 -11.99
CA LEU A 102 5.19 15.86 -11.84
C LEU A 102 4.72 15.76 -10.39
N LEU A 103 4.94 14.63 -9.73
CA LEU A 103 4.52 14.40 -8.35
C LEU A 103 5.31 15.26 -7.36
N VAL A 104 6.60 15.48 -7.57
CA VAL A 104 7.37 16.48 -6.81
C VAL A 104 6.80 17.87 -7.01
N GLY A 105 6.45 18.22 -8.25
CA GLY A 105 5.79 19.48 -8.58
C GLY A 105 4.45 19.64 -7.86
N VAL A 106 3.61 18.61 -7.86
CA VAL A 106 2.31 18.59 -7.15
C VAL A 106 2.52 18.65 -5.64
N ALA A 107 3.45 17.87 -5.08
CA ALA A 107 3.79 17.91 -3.67
C ALA A 107 4.22 19.31 -3.24
N THR A 108 5.08 19.94 -4.04
CA THR A 108 5.58 21.30 -3.82
C THR A 108 4.45 22.33 -3.96
N ALA A 109 3.57 22.18 -4.95
CA ALA A 109 2.44 23.08 -5.17
C ALA A 109 1.37 22.97 -4.07
N VAL A 110 1.03 21.75 -3.62
CA VAL A 110 0.12 21.51 -2.50
C VAL A 110 0.72 22.07 -1.22
N SER A 111 2.00 21.82 -0.99
CA SER A 111 2.77 22.34 0.15
C SER A 111 2.77 23.87 0.16
N TYR A 112 3.06 24.50 -0.99
CA TYR A 112 3.01 25.94 -1.17
C TYR A 112 1.61 26.51 -0.95
N ALA A 113 0.57 25.88 -1.52
CA ALA A 113 -0.81 26.32 -1.35
C ALA A 113 -1.27 26.21 0.12
N THR A 114 -0.82 25.19 0.86
CA THR A 114 -1.10 25.07 2.29
C THR A 114 -0.33 26.10 3.12
N ALA A 115 0.92 26.40 2.76
CA ALA A 115 1.71 27.44 3.42
C ALA A 115 1.13 28.84 3.19
N VAL A 116 0.73 29.16 1.96
CA VAL A 116 0.12 30.44 1.58
C VAL A 116 -1.26 30.62 2.22
N ARG A 117 -2.10 29.57 2.25
CA ARG A 117 -3.39 29.63 2.97
C ARG A 117 -3.22 29.76 4.48
N GLY A 118 -2.13 29.23 5.05
CA GLY A 118 -1.75 29.47 6.43
C GLY A 118 -1.32 30.91 6.69
N SER A 119 -0.55 31.51 5.77
CA SER A 119 -0.06 32.90 5.91
C SER A 119 -1.14 33.95 5.68
N THR A 120 -2.08 33.75 4.76
CA THR A 120 -3.21 34.68 4.57
C THR A 120 -4.19 34.65 5.74
N ARG A 121 -4.44 33.47 6.32
CA ARG A 121 -5.21 33.35 7.58
C ARG A 121 -4.51 33.99 8.77
N SER A 122 -3.18 33.93 8.81
CA SER A 122 -2.38 34.66 9.80
C SER A 122 -2.52 36.16 9.60
N GLN A 123 -2.54 36.67 8.36
CA GLN A 123 -2.70 38.11 8.08
C GLN A 123 -4.06 38.66 8.52
N ASP A 124 -5.15 37.90 8.32
CA ASP A 124 -6.48 38.29 8.82
C ASP A 124 -6.50 38.36 10.35
N ALA A 125 -5.80 37.45 11.05
CA ALA A 125 -5.67 37.45 12.51
C ALA A 125 -4.69 38.51 13.06
N THR A 126 -3.63 38.83 12.31
CA THR A 126 -2.62 39.85 12.70
C THR A 126 -2.98 41.27 12.28
N SER A 127 -4.10 41.48 11.59
CA SER A 127 -4.63 42.83 11.31
C SER A 127 -5.03 43.59 12.59
N LEU A 128 -5.01 42.93 13.76
CA LEU A 128 -5.30 43.54 15.06
C LEU A 128 -4.14 43.54 16.09
N ASN A 129 -2.99 42.89 15.89
CA ASN A 129 -1.79 43.19 16.70
C ASN A 129 -0.49 42.54 16.17
N GLU A 130 0.59 43.34 16.25
CA GLU A 130 2.03 43.13 16.05
C GLU A 130 2.65 42.08 15.08
N LYS A 131 3.76 42.53 14.46
CA LYS A 131 4.57 41.85 13.43
C LYS A 131 5.12 40.50 13.92
N ALA A 132 4.70 39.41 13.29
CA ALA A 132 5.34 38.10 13.42
C ALA A 132 6.81 38.13 12.94
N PRO A 133 7.75 37.42 13.60
CA PRO A 133 9.16 37.43 13.22
C PRO A 133 9.40 36.74 11.85
N PRO A 134 10.27 37.30 10.98
CA PRO A 134 10.45 36.87 9.58
C PRO A 134 11.17 35.51 9.39
N GLY A 135 11.52 34.80 10.48
CA GLY A 135 12.28 33.54 10.44
C GLY A 135 11.43 32.27 10.35
N THR A 136 10.19 32.30 10.85
CA THR A 136 9.30 31.11 10.91
C THR A 136 8.72 30.72 9.55
N SER A 137 8.55 31.69 8.65
CA SER A 137 8.11 31.44 7.27
C SER A 137 9.18 30.76 6.42
N ARG A 138 10.47 31.03 6.66
CA ARG A 138 11.58 30.46 5.88
C ARG A 138 11.82 28.99 6.21
N LEU A 139 11.78 28.59 7.48
CA LEU A 139 11.98 27.19 7.88
C LEU A 139 10.83 26.29 7.40
N GLY A 140 9.58 26.76 7.52
CA GLY A 140 8.41 26.06 6.98
C GLY A 140 8.44 25.93 5.45
N THR A 141 8.92 26.98 4.75
CA THR A 141 9.09 26.98 3.28
C THR A 141 10.24 26.06 2.83
N VAL A 142 11.33 26.00 3.61
CA VAL A 142 12.46 25.10 3.34
C VAL A 142 12.04 23.64 3.59
N LEU A 143 11.33 23.33 4.67
CA LEU A 143 10.84 21.98 4.96
C LEU A 143 9.79 21.50 3.94
N THR A 144 8.93 22.39 3.44
CA THR A 144 7.94 22.08 2.40
C THR A 144 8.57 21.71 1.06
N ILE A 145 9.74 22.26 0.73
CA ILE A 145 10.45 21.99 -0.53
C ILE A 145 11.48 20.86 -0.36
N ALA A 146 12.22 20.85 0.75
CA ALA A 146 13.30 19.90 0.99
C ALA A 146 12.80 18.47 1.19
N THR A 147 11.65 18.27 1.85
CA THR A 147 11.12 16.93 2.15
C THR A 147 10.68 16.16 0.89
N PRO A 148 9.84 16.72 -0.02
CA PRO A 148 9.49 16.04 -1.26
C PRO A 148 10.69 15.88 -2.21
N VAL A 149 11.60 16.85 -2.26
CA VAL A 149 12.81 16.76 -3.08
C VAL A 149 13.74 15.67 -2.58
N ALA A 150 13.98 15.58 -1.27
CA ALA A 150 14.79 14.51 -0.68
C ALA A 150 14.16 13.13 -0.90
N MET A 151 12.83 13.00 -0.76
CA MET A 151 12.13 11.75 -1.03
C MET A 151 12.26 11.35 -2.51
N ALA A 152 12.12 12.29 -3.44
CA ALA A 152 12.25 12.02 -4.87
C ALA A 152 13.68 11.66 -5.27
N ILE A 153 14.69 12.29 -4.66
CA ILE A 153 16.10 11.92 -4.86
C ILE A 153 16.35 10.51 -4.32
N LEU A 154 15.82 10.16 -3.14
CA LEU A 154 15.96 8.83 -2.56
C LEU A 154 15.28 7.76 -3.43
N LEU A 155 14.06 8.04 -3.90
CA LEU A 155 13.30 7.17 -4.80
C LEU A 155 14.02 6.97 -6.15
N ALA A 156 14.51 8.05 -6.74
CA ALA A 156 15.30 7.99 -7.97
C ALA A 156 16.61 7.21 -7.77
N ALA A 157 17.29 7.39 -6.63
CA ALA A 157 18.50 6.67 -6.29
C ALA A 157 18.25 5.17 -6.10
N ILE A 158 17.16 4.79 -5.42
CA ILE A 158 16.74 3.39 -5.25
C ILE A 158 16.45 2.76 -6.60
N PHE A 159 15.70 3.45 -7.47
CA PHE A 159 15.39 2.96 -8.81
C PHE A 159 16.66 2.77 -9.67
N ILE A 160 17.58 3.74 -9.65
CA ILE A 160 18.85 3.65 -10.40
C ILE A 160 19.74 2.52 -9.87
N LEU A 161 19.84 2.35 -8.54
CA LEU A 161 20.61 1.26 -7.96
C LEU A 161 20.02 -0.10 -8.33
N PHE A 162 18.69 -0.22 -8.31
CA PHE A 162 18.01 -1.48 -8.62
C PHE A 162 18.11 -1.83 -10.10
N ASP A 163 17.84 -0.89 -11.00
CA ASP A 163 17.96 -1.06 -12.45
C ASP A 163 19.38 -1.50 -12.86
N ARG A 164 20.41 -0.97 -12.19
CA ARG A 164 21.80 -1.38 -12.41
C ARG A 164 22.11 -2.79 -11.89
N ASN A 165 21.45 -3.22 -10.82
CA ASN A 165 21.79 -4.46 -10.12
C ASN A 165 20.88 -5.64 -10.49
N LEU A 166 19.69 -5.41 -11.06
CA LEU A 166 18.72 -6.45 -11.37
C LEU A 166 19.28 -7.50 -12.33
N LEU A 167 19.94 -7.06 -13.40
CA LEU A 167 20.49 -7.96 -14.41
C LEU A 167 21.67 -8.76 -13.85
N ALA A 168 22.53 -8.12 -13.05
CA ALA A 168 23.62 -8.81 -12.35
C ALA A 168 23.09 -9.81 -11.30
N ALA A 169 21.99 -9.49 -10.62
CA ALA A 169 21.34 -10.39 -9.67
C ALA A 169 20.73 -11.62 -10.38
N ALA A 170 20.05 -11.41 -11.51
CA ALA A 170 19.51 -12.49 -12.34
C ALA A 170 20.64 -13.39 -12.88
N GLU A 171 21.74 -12.83 -13.37
CA GLU A 171 22.92 -13.59 -13.81
C GLU A 171 23.54 -14.41 -12.67
N ASN A 172 23.68 -13.82 -11.48
CA ASN A 172 24.22 -14.54 -10.32
C ASN A 172 23.30 -15.70 -9.89
N LYS A 173 21.98 -15.49 -9.88
CA LYS A 173 21.01 -16.52 -9.53
C LYS A 173 20.99 -17.63 -10.58
N ALA A 174 20.99 -17.28 -11.87
CA ALA A 174 21.13 -18.23 -12.97
C ALA A 174 22.43 -19.02 -12.88
N ARG A 175 23.56 -18.41 -12.50
CA ARG A 175 24.83 -19.12 -12.32
C ARG A 175 24.77 -20.15 -11.20
N VAL A 176 24.15 -19.81 -10.07
CA VAL A 176 23.95 -20.75 -8.96
C VAL A 176 23.05 -21.91 -9.40
N LEU A 177 21.95 -21.62 -10.11
CA LEU A 177 21.05 -22.65 -10.65
C LEU A 177 21.75 -23.55 -11.66
N ALA A 178 22.54 -22.97 -12.57
CA ALA A 178 23.33 -23.70 -13.54
C ALA A 178 24.32 -24.66 -12.85
N ALA A 179 24.98 -24.21 -11.79
CA ALA A 179 25.87 -25.04 -11.00
C ALA A 179 25.14 -26.15 -10.21
N LEU A 180 23.92 -25.87 -9.72
CA LEU A 180 23.12 -26.83 -8.95
C LEU A 180 22.60 -27.96 -9.86
N VAL A 181 21.94 -27.59 -10.96
CA VAL A 181 21.46 -28.53 -11.98
C VAL A 181 22.62 -29.26 -12.65
N GLY A 182 23.71 -28.54 -12.96
CA GLY A 182 24.93 -29.12 -13.49
C GLY A 182 25.58 -30.12 -12.53
N GLY A 183 25.56 -29.85 -11.23
CA GLY A 183 26.05 -30.75 -10.18
C GLY A 183 25.20 -32.02 -10.04
N GLU A 184 23.87 -31.92 -10.12
CA GLU A 184 22.98 -33.09 -10.13
C GLU A 184 23.21 -33.98 -11.36
N LEU A 185 23.32 -33.36 -12.54
CA LEU A 185 23.64 -34.07 -13.79
C LEU A 185 25.02 -34.72 -13.73
N SER A 186 26.03 -34.04 -13.18
CA SER A 186 27.37 -34.60 -12.97
C SER A 186 27.32 -35.80 -12.03
N ARG A 187 26.56 -35.73 -10.93
CA ARG A 187 26.43 -36.82 -9.96
C ARG A 187 25.70 -38.02 -10.55
N ALA A 188 24.66 -37.81 -11.36
CA ALA A 188 23.97 -38.88 -12.08
C ALA A 188 24.91 -39.59 -13.07
N TYR A 189 25.80 -38.83 -13.71
CA TYR A 189 26.80 -39.35 -14.62
C TYR A 189 27.91 -40.13 -13.90
N ASP A 190 28.40 -39.64 -12.75
CA ASP A 190 29.39 -40.33 -11.91
C ASP A 190 28.90 -41.71 -11.41
N LEU A 191 27.58 -41.89 -11.32
CA LEU A 191 26.93 -43.18 -11.01
C LEU A 191 26.85 -44.13 -12.21
N GLY A 192 27.40 -43.75 -13.37
CA GLY A 192 27.54 -44.60 -14.55
C GLY A 192 26.36 -44.55 -15.52
N VAL A 193 25.44 -43.58 -15.40
CA VAL A 193 24.32 -43.42 -16.33
C VAL A 193 24.77 -42.65 -17.58
N PRO A 194 24.73 -43.27 -18.79
CA PRO A 194 25.09 -42.58 -20.02
C PRO A 194 24.16 -41.40 -20.31
N VAL A 195 24.70 -40.33 -20.92
CA VAL A 195 23.95 -39.11 -21.28
C VAL A 195 22.69 -39.40 -22.12
N ALA A 196 22.74 -40.42 -22.98
CA ALA A 196 21.63 -40.83 -23.83
C ALA A 196 20.52 -41.62 -23.10
N GLU A 197 20.78 -42.08 -21.87
CA GLU A 197 19.87 -42.90 -21.07
C GLU A 197 19.29 -42.13 -19.86
N LEU A 198 19.66 -40.86 -19.69
CA LEU A 198 19.12 -40.00 -18.65
C LEU A 198 17.61 -39.74 -18.90
N GLN A 199 16.76 -40.51 -18.23
CA GLN A 199 15.31 -40.30 -18.28
C GLN A 199 14.85 -39.26 -17.25
N GLY A 200 13.92 -38.39 -17.66
CA GLY A 200 13.31 -37.38 -16.79
C GLY A 200 14.07 -36.05 -16.69
N VAL A 201 15.15 -35.86 -17.46
CA VAL A 201 15.85 -34.57 -17.55
C VAL A 201 14.91 -33.50 -18.10
N ASP A 202 14.07 -33.83 -19.08
CA ASP A 202 13.09 -32.91 -19.66
C ASP A 202 12.13 -32.36 -18.60
N LEU A 203 11.63 -33.23 -17.70
CA LEU A 203 10.78 -32.85 -16.57
C LEU A 203 11.52 -32.00 -15.54
N LEU A 204 12.79 -32.30 -15.27
CA LEU A 204 13.63 -31.50 -14.38
C LEU A 204 13.83 -30.08 -14.95
N LEU A 205 14.15 -29.98 -16.24
CA LEU A 205 14.35 -28.71 -16.93
C LEU A 205 13.05 -27.90 -17.00
N ASP A 206 11.93 -28.53 -17.37
CA ASP A 206 10.61 -27.87 -17.40
C ASP A 206 10.19 -27.39 -16.01
N ARG A 207 10.44 -28.20 -14.96
CA ARG A 207 10.20 -27.79 -13.58
C ARG A 207 11.07 -26.62 -13.17
N THR A 208 12.34 -26.63 -13.54
CA THR A 208 13.28 -25.53 -13.27
C THR A 208 12.81 -24.24 -13.95
N ILE A 209 12.29 -24.31 -15.18
CA ILE A 209 11.71 -23.16 -15.88
C ILE A 209 10.45 -22.67 -15.18
N GLN A 210 9.57 -23.57 -14.72
CA GLN A 210 8.34 -23.19 -14.00
C GLN A 210 8.61 -22.57 -12.63
N GLU A 211 9.64 -23.03 -11.92
CA GLU A 211 10.00 -22.55 -10.58
C GLU A 211 10.80 -21.22 -10.62
N HIS A 212 11.40 -20.87 -11.78
CA HIS A 212 12.27 -19.71 -11.93
C HIS A 212 11.82 -18.79 -13.07
N SER A 213 11.06 -17.75 -12.72
CA SER A 213 10.49 -16.79 -13.69
C SER A 213 11.52 -15.99 -14.48
N GLU A 214 12.78 -15.91 -14.04
CA GLU A 214 13.88 -15.31 -14.79
C GLU A 214 14.40 -16.17 -15.97
N ILE A 215 14.05 -17.47 -16.01
CA ILE A 215 14.52 -18.43 -17.02
C ILE A 215 13.39 -18.70 -18.01
N ALA A 216 13.56 -18.28 -19.27
CA ALA A 216 12.63 -18.66 -20.34
C ALA A 216 12.94 -20.04 -20.92
N GLY A 217 14.20 -20.46 -20.89
CA GLY A 217 14.61 -21.74 -21.45
C GLY A 217 15.94 -22.24 -20.93
N ILE A 218 16.15 -23.54 -21.04
CA ILE A 218 17.38 -24.21 -20.67
C ILE A 218 17.82 -25.10 -21.83
N ARG A 219 19.09 -24.99 -22.21
CA ARG A 219 19.70 -25.80 -23.26
C ARG A 219 20.82 -26.64 -22.64
N LEU A 220 20.76 -27.94 -22.84
CA LEU A 220 21.84 -28.87 -22.50
C LEU A 220 22.37 -29.46 -23.81
N ALA A 221 23.63 -29.19 -24.17
CA ALA A 221 24.22 -29.63 -25.43
C ALA A 221 25.57 -30.31 -25.21
N ALA A 222 25.83 -31.41 -25.93
CA ALA A 222 27.13 -32.06 -25.93
C ALA A 222 28.10 -31.33 -26.86
N SER A 223 29.33 -31.06 -26.41
CA SER A 223 30.30 -30.30 -27.21
C SER A 223 30.93 -31.09 -28.37
N ALA A 224 30.83 -32.43 -28.36
CA ALA A 224 31.48 -33.32 -29.34
C ALA A 224 30.51 -34.21 -30.14
N ARG A 225 29.23 -34.28 -29.76
CA ARG A 225 28.19 -35.10 -30.43
C ARG A 225 26.99 -34.21 -30.78
N ASP A 226 26.24 -34.57 -31.82
CA ASP A 226 24.98 -33.89 -32.20
C ASP A 226 23.83 -34.32 -31.29
N TRP A 227 23.98 -34.04 -30.00
CA TRP A 227 23.02 -34.36 -28.95
C TRP A 227 22.71 -33.09 -28.16
N LYS A 228 21.42 -32.77 -28.07
CA LYS A 228 20.91 -31.63 -27.32
C LYS A 228 19.55 -31.92 -26.72
N ILE A 229 19.31 -31.42 -25.52
CA ILE A 229 18.00 -31.32 -24.89
C ILE A 229 17.71 -29.83 -24.70
N GLU A 230 16.52 -29.41 -25.11
CA GLU A 230 16.08 -28.03 -25.06
C GLU A 230 14.70 -27.99 -24.42
N ALA A 231 14.55 -27.12 -23.42
CA ALA A 231 13.29 -26.88 -22.72
C ALA A 231 12.99 -25.37 -22.72
N GLY A 232 11.73 -25.01 -22.92
CA GLY A 232 11.27 -23.61 -22.96
C GLY A 232 11.68 -22.81 -24.20
N ALA A 233 11.65 -21.48 -24.08
CA ALA A 233 11.96 -20.55 -25.15
C ALA A 233 13.45 -20.17 -25.18
N LEU A 234 14.10 -20.43 -26.32
CA LEU A 234 15.56 -20.33 -26.47
C LEU A 234 16.05 -19.04 -27.14
N GLY A 235 15.14 -18.14 -27.53
CA GLY A 235 15.47 -16.91 -28.27
C GLY A 235 16.01 -15.75 -27.41
N GLY A 236 16.25 -16.00 -26.13
CA GLY A 236 16.70 -14.99 -25.16
C GLY A 236 18.22 -14.93 -24.99
N ARG A 237 18.68 -13.95 -24.19
CA ARG A 237 20.09 -13.83 -23.78
C ARG A 237 20.48 -14.97 -22.84
N VAL A 238 21.65 -15.58 -23.03
CA VAL A 238 22.20 -16.55 -22.06
C VAL A 238 22.62 -15.81 -20.78
N LEU A 239 22.01 -16.17 -19.64
CA LEU A 239 22.31 -15.59 -18.32
C LEU A 239 23.52 -16.27 -17.65
N ALA A 240 23.63 -17.58 -17.83
CA ALA A 240 24.71 -18.37 -17.28
C ALA A 240 24.97 -19.61 -18.14
N GLU A 241 26.23 -20.03 -18.18
CA GLU A 241 26.63 -21.33 -18.73
C GLU A 241 27.44 -22.08 -17.69
N GLU A 242 27.14 -23.37 -17.52
CA GLU A 242 27.93 -24.29 -16.72
C GLU A 242 28.47 -25.42 -17.61
N ALA A 243 29.77 -25.69 -17.49
CA ALA A 243 30.41 -26.78 -18.20
C ALA A 243 30.49 -28.02 -17.31
N ILE A 244 29.75 -29.07 -17.68
CA ILE A 244 29.75 -30.35 -16.98
C ILE A 244 30.84 -31.22 -17.63
N LYS A 245 31.85 -31.57 -16.84
CA LYS A 245 32.98 -32.40 -17.31
C LYS A 245 32.54 -33.85 -17.41
N THR A 246 32.73 -34.43 -18.59
CA THR A 246 32.55 -35.86 -18.85
C THR A 246 33.91 -36.51 -19.16
N PRO A 247 34.16 -37.77 -18.75
CA PRO A 247 35.41 -38.50 -19.03
C PRO A 247 35.64 -38.78 -20.53
N ASP A 248 34.55 -38.92 -21.31
CA ASP A 248 34.60 -39.13 -22.76
C ASP A 248 34.67 -37.79 -23.52
N ASP A 249 35.75 -37.02 -23.35
CA ASP A 249 36.24 -35.88 -24.18
C ASP A 249 35.20 -34.91 -24.81
N GLY A 250 34.00 -34.80 -24.22
CA GLY A 250 32.85 -34.12 -24.80
C GLY A 250 32.08 -33.41 -23.70
N ALA A 251 32.63 -32.30 -23.21
CA ALA A 251 32.00 -31.48 -22.17
C ALA A 251 30.53 -31.17 -22.52
N LEU A 252 29.63 -31.41 -21.57
CA LEU A 252 28.25 -30.99 -21.67
C LEU A 252 28.17 -29.51 -21.29
N ARG A 253 27.47 -28.70 -22.07
CA ARG A 253 27.19 -27.30 -21.75
C ARG A 253 25.73 -27.15 -21.39
N LEU A 254 25.50 -26.66 -20.17
CA LEU A 254 24.19 -26.25 -19.69
C LEU A 254 24.12 -24.73 -19.80
N SER A 255 23.26 -24.21 -20.68
CA SER A 255 23.03 -22.78 -20.87
C SER A 255 21.63 -22.40 -20.39
N LEU A 256 21.54 -21.45 -19.47
CA LEU A 256 20.27 -20.89 -18.99
C LEU A 256 19.97 -19.60 -19.73
N ILE A 257 18.75 -19.49 -20.26
CA ILE A 257 18.34 -18.42 -21.16
C ILE A 257 17.32 -17.52 -20.45
N ALA A 258 17.56 -16.21 -20.49
CA ALA A 258 16.75 -15.18 -19.87
C ALA A 258 15.35 -15.13 -20.47
N ASP A 259 14.34 -14.93 -19.62
CA ASP A 259 13.04 -14.47 -20.09
C ASP A 259 13.14 -13.01 -20.59
N PRO A 260 12.83 -12.75 -21.87
CA PRO A 260 12.82 -11.40 -22.44
C PRO A 260 11.88 -10.44 -21.69
N GLY A 261 10.80 -10.96 -21.09
CA GLY A 261 9.81 -10.18 -20.36
C GLY A 261 10.14 -9.92 -18.90
N TYR A 262 11.09 -10.65 -18.31
CA TYR A 262 11.36 -10.65 -16.86
C TYR A 262 11.78 -9.28 -16.32
N VAL A 263 12.74 -8.63 -16.99
CA VAL A 263 13.22 -7.30 -16.59
C VAL A 263 12.10 -6.27 -16.72
N LEU A 264 11.30 -6.34 -17.79
CA LEU A 264 10.21 -5.40 -18.04
C LEU A 264 9.06 -5.58 -17.03
N SER A 265 8.70 -6.82 -16.71
CA SER A 265 7.64 -7.13 -15.74
C SER A 265 8.03 -6.71 -14.32
N HIS A 266 9.27 -6.98 -13.90
CA HIS A 266 9.79 -6.55 -12.59
C HIS A 266 9.97 -5.04 -12.51
N LEU A 267 10.51 -4.39 -13.54
CA LEU A 267 10.59 -2.93 -13.58
C LEU A 267 9.21 -2.29 -13.57
N ARG A 268 8.22 -2.88 -14.24
CA ARG A 268 6.83 -2.41 -14.20
C ARG A 268 6.25 -2.54 -12.79
N ALA A 269 6.37 -3.71 -12.15
CA ALA A 269 5.90 -3.92 -10.78
C ALA A 269 6.51 -2.89 -9.81
N MET A 270 7.83 -2.69 -9.89
CA MET A 270 8.54 -1.72 -9.06
C MET A 270 8.22 -0.26 -9.38
N SER A 271 8.00 0.06 -10.65
CA SER A 271 7.58 1.42 -11.03
C SER A 271 6.27 1.79 -10.36
N ILE A 272 5.34 0.84 -10.26
CA ILE A 272 4.07 1.04 -9.56
C ILE A 272 4.33 1.20 -8.05
N ASP A 273 5.25 0.43 -7.45
CA ASP A 273 5.65 0.65 -6.05
C ASP A 273 6.21 2.05 -5.84
N LEU A 274 7.10 2.49 -6.73
CA LEU A 274 7.70 3.82 -6.68
C LEU A 274 6.65 4.92 -6.76
N MET A 275 5.66 4.76 -7.66
CA MET A 275 4.53 5.68 -7.79
C MET A 275 3.70 5.74 -6.51
N VAL A 276 3.42 4.58 -5.92
CA VAL A 276 2.65 4.46 -4.69
C VAL A 276 3.40 5.08 -3.52
N VAL A 277 4.69 4.80 -3.36
CA VAL A 277 5.54 5.40 -2.33
C VAL A 277 5.59 6.92 -2.52
N LEU A 278 5.72 7.40 -3.75
CA LEU A 278 5.72 8.84 -4.05
C LEU A 278 4.37 9.49 -3.74
N PHE A 279 3.26 8.83 -4.06
CA PHE A 279 1.92 9.29 -3.70
C PHE A 279 1.73 9.35 -2.18
N VAL A 280 2.14 8.31 -1.46
CA VAL A 280 2.12 8.24 0.01
C VAL A 280 3.01 9.33 0.61
N ALA A 281 4.16 9.60 0.00
CA ALA A 281 5.06 10.66 0.44
C ALA A 281 4.40 12.04 0.38
N VAL A 282 3.50 12.32 -0.56
CA VAL A 282 2.73 13.58 -0.59
C VAL A 282 1.89 13.73 0.68
N PHE A 283 1.22 12.66 1.12
CA PHE A 283 0.41 12.67 2.33
C PHE A 283 1.26 12.80 3.60
N ALA A 284 2.32 12.00 3.70
CA ALA A 284 3.25 12.07 4.83
C ALA A 284 3.89 13.46 4.93
N THR A 285 4.32 14.02 3.80
CA THR A 285 4.92 15.36 3.71
C THR A 285 3.94 16.42 4.16
N ARG A 286 2.67 16.37 3.70
CA ARG A 286 1.62 17.29 4.17
C ARG A 286 1.49 17.27 5.70
N GLU A 287 1.48 16.09 6.32
CA GLU A 287 1.36 15.97 7.78
C GLU A 287 2.63 16.48 8.51
N VAL A 288 3.83 16.21 7.98
CA VAL A 288 5.11 16.74 8.51
C VAL A 288 5.19 18.26 8.41
N ILE A 289 4.73 18.84 7.30
CA ILE A 289 4.69 20.30 7.09
C ILE A 289 3.77 20.96 8.10
N LEU A 290 2.55 20.46 8.24
CA LEU A 290 1.56 21.02 9.17
C LEU A 290 2.07 20.93 10.61
N PHE A 291 2.77 19.84 10.93
CA PHE A 291 3.47 19.70 12.21
C PHE A 291 4.62 20.71 12.39
N GLY A 292 5.49 20.89 11.40
CA GLY A 292 6.60 21.84 11.44
C GLY A 292 6.14 23.29 11.58
N MET A 293 5.04 23.65 10.91
CA MET A 293 4.43 24.98 11.05
C MET A 293 3.83 25.18 12.45
N GLY A 294 3.08 24.20 12.97
CA GLY A 294 2.46 24.29 14.30
C GLY A 294 3.48 24.38 15.44
N SER A 295 4.55 23.57 15.39
CA SER A 295 5.62 23.57 16.40
C SER A 295 6.46 24.85 16.38
N ALA A 296 6.70 25.47 15.22
CA ALA A 296 7.40 26.74 15.10
C ALA A 296 6.58 27.93 15.66
N MET A 297 5.25 27.92 15.48
CA MET A 297 4.37 28.94 16.05
C MET A 297 4.26 28.82 17.58
N ALA A 298 4.34 27.59 18.11
CA ALA A 298 4.26 27.29 19.52
C ALA A 298 5.47 27.80 20.35
N GLN A 299 6.59 28.12 19.71
CA GLN A 299 7.83 28.63 20.33
C GLN A 299 7.93 30.16 20.34
N ALA A 300 6.98 30.89 19.76
CA ALA A 300 6.92 32.35 19.90
C ALA A 300 6.59 32.71 21.37
N PRO A 301 7.22 33.75 21.96
CA PRO A 301 6.93 34.16 23.32
C PRO A 301 5.43 34.48 23.47
N PRO A 302 4.80 34.08 24.59
CA PRO A 302 3.38 34.34 24.79
C PRO A 302 3.17 35.86 24.77
N ALA A 303 2.35 36.34 23.84
CA ALA A 303 1.83 37.70 23.93
C ALA A 303 1.14 37.85 25.30
N THR A 304 1.33 39.00 25.95
CA THR A 304 0.94 39.30 27.33
C THR A 304 -0.56 39.26 27.63
N ASP A 305 -1.40 38.81 26.69
CA ASP A 305 -2.83 38.61 26.91
C ASP A 305 -3.18 37.12 26.85
N GLY A 306 -3.78 36.61 27.94
CA GLY A 306 -4.09 35.21 28.22
C GLY A 306 -5.13 34.53 27.31
N LEU A 307 -5.03 34.72 26.00
CA LEU A 307 -5.84 34.06 24.98
C LEU A 307 -4.94 33.20 24.10
N VAL A 308 -4.42 32.10 24.64
CA VAL A 308 -3.86 31.02 23.81
C VAL A 308 -4.98 30.55 22.89
N GLY A 309 -4.86 30.86 21.59
CA GLY A 309 -5.88 30.53 20.59
C GLY A 309 -6.16 29.02 20.56
N SER A 310 -7.45 28.65 20.68
CA SER A 310 -7.96 27.26 20.62
C SER A 310 -7.50 26.49 19.38
N THR A 311 -7.05 27.17 18.33
CA THR A 311 -6.54 26.61 17.08
C THR A 311 -5.18 25.91 17.24
N GLY A 312 -4.28 26.38 18.11
CA GLY A 312 -2.94 25.79 18.26
C GLY A 312 -2.90 24.44 18.97
N LEU A 313 -3.89 24.17 19.85
CA LEU A 313 -4.00 22.92 20.62
C LEU A 313 -4.69 21.79 19.84
N VAL A 314 -5.40 22.07 18.75
CA VAL A 314 -5.99 21.03 17.90
C VAL A 314 -4.95 20.52 16.88
N ASP A 315 -4.03 21.38 16.48
CA ASP A 315 -2.98 21.05 15.52
C ASP A 315 -1.80 20.26 16.15
N ASP A 316 -1.58 20.35 17.47
CA ASP A 316 -0.46 19.69 18.18
C ASP A 316 -0.57 18.15 18.23
N ILE A 317 -1.80 17.62 18.24
CA ILE A 317 -2.08 16.18 18.36
C ILE A 317 -2.17 15.48 17.00
N ARG A 318 -2.32 16.25 15.91
CA ARG A 318 -2.65 15.72 14.58
C ARG A 318 -1.59 14.75 14.03
N PHE A 319 -0.32 15.16 14.05
CA PHE A 319 0.79 14.33 13.57
C PHE A 319 1.03 13.10 14.46
N PRO A 320 1.00 13.19 15.80
CA PRO A 320 0.91 12.00 16.66
C PRO A 320 -0.19 11.02 16.30
N ILE A 321 -1.42 11.49 16.04
CA ILE A 321 -2.54 10.64 15.62
C ILE A 321 -2.22 9.97 14.29
N PHE A 322 -1.70 10.72 13.32
CA PHE A 322 -1.28 10.16 12.04
C PHE A 322 -0.28 9.01 12.24
N LEU A 323 0.76 9.18 13.05
CA LEU A 323 1.74 8.12 13.34
C LEU A 323 1.10 6.92 14.04
N VAL A 324 0.19 7.15 15.01
CA VAL A 324 -0.49 6.05 15.71
C VAL A 324 -1.32 5.21 14.76
N PHE A 325 -2.11 5.85 13.90
CA PHE A 325 -2.91 5.14 12.90
C PHE A 325 -2.01 4.45 11.87
N LEU A 326 -0.96 5.13 11.41
CA LEU A 326 -0.02 4.57 10.43
C LEU A 326 0.63 3.28 10.98
N GLY A 327 1.19 3.35 12.18
CA GLY A 327 1.85 2.20 12.80
C GLY A 327 0.89 1.07 13.13
N THR A 328 -0.28 1.38 13.73
CA THR A 328 -1.25 0.35 14.15
C THR A 328 -1.94 -0.33 12.96
N GLU A 329 -2.12 0.40 11.86
CA GLU A 329 -2.84 -0.10 10.68
C GLU A 329 -1.91 -0.63 9.58
N ILE A 330 -0.58 -0.56 9.75
CA ILE A 330 0.41 -1.01 8.75
C ILE A 330 0.20 -2.46 8.33
N SER A 331 -0.38 -3.30 9.19
CA SER A 331 -0.60 -4.70 8.88
C SER A 331 -1.93 -5.00 8.20
N ARG A 332 -2.84 -4.04 8.05
CA ARG A 332 -4.25 -4.33 7.69
C ARG A 332 -4.42 -5.06 6.36
N SER A 333 -3.57 -4.79 5.38
CA SER A 333 -3.70 -5.38 4.04
C SER A 333 -3.31 -6.84 3.96
N PHE A 334 -2.37 -7.29 4.79
CA PHE A 334 -1.88 -8.67 4.78
C PHE A 334 -2.20 -9.44 6.06
N PHE A 335 -2.81 -8.82 7.07
CA PHE A 335 -3.06 -9.47 8.37
C PHE A 335 -3.84 -10.79 8.25
N PRO A 336 -4.92 -10.89 7.46
CA PRO A 336 -5.62 -12.18 7.28
C PRO A 336 -4.70 -13.28 6.73
N LEU A 337 -3.77 -12.93 5.82
CA LEU A 337 -2.80 -13.85 5.24
C LEU A 337 -1.79 -14.32 6.28
N PHE A 338 -1.25 -13.40 7.08
CA PHE A 338 -0.34 -13.75 8.18
C PHE A 338 -0.97 -14.70 9.20
N VAL A 339 -2.25 -14.50 9.55
CA VAL A 339 -2.97 -15.44 10.44
C VAL A 339 -3.18 -16.79 9.75
N ALA A 340 -3.46 -16.78 8.44
CA ALA A 340 -3.67 -17.99 7.66
C ALA A 340 -2.43 -18.88 7.58
N ASP A 341 -1.24 -18.26 7.57
CA ASP A 341 0.07 -18.96 7.59
C ASP A 341 0.40 -19.57 8.96
N LEU A 342 -0.22 -19.06 10.03
CA LEU A 342 -0.08 -19.56 11.41
C LEU A 342 -1.18 -20.55 11.80
N TYR A 343 -2.03 -20.96 10.85
CA TYR A 343 -3.11 -21.91 11.12
C TYR A 343 -2.57 -23.33 11.32
N ASP A 344 -2.94 -23.93 12.45
CA ASP A 344 -2.68 -25.34 12.76
C ASP A 344 -3.98 -26.15 12.60
N PRO A 345 -4.01 -27.20 11.75
CA PRO A 345 -5.15 -28.11 11.62
C PRO A 345 -5.59 -28.79 12.93
N GLY A 346 -4.72 -28.84 13.95
CA GLY A 346 -5.06 -29.36 15.29
C GLY A 346 -6.00 -28.47 16.10
N LEU A 347 -6.28 -27.24 15.66
CA LEU A 347 -7.22 -26.34 16.33
C LEU A 347 -8.68 -26.83 16.16
N PRO A 348 -9.57 -26.56 17.14
CA PRO A 348 -10.98 -26.97 17.07
C PRO A 348 -11.82 -26.14 16.09
N PHE A 349 -11.20 -25.19 15.38
CA PHE A 349 -11.87 -24.24 14.50
C PHE A 349 -11.44 -24.48 13.06
N SER A 350 -12.33 -24.17 12.10
CA SER A 350 -11.96 -24.14 10.69
C SER A 350 -10.93 -23.04 10.41
N ARG A 351 -10.18 -23.19 9.31
CA ARG A 351 -9.19 -22.19 8.86
C ARG A 351 -9.79 -20.79 8.76
N GLN A 352 -11.00 -20.65 8.21
CA GLN A 352 -11.66 -19.35 8.05
C GLN A 352 -12.00 -18.72 9.42
N ILE A 353 -12.54 -19.50 10.36
CA ILE A 353 -12.87 -19.00 11.71
C ILE A 353 -11.60 -18.64 12.47
N ALA A 354 -10.54 -19.46 12.35
CA ALA A 354 -9.25 -19.18 12.96
C ALA A 354 -8.65 -17.85 12.48
N ILE A 355 -8.75 -17.53 11.18
CA ILE A 355 -8.29 -16.25 10.61
C ILE A 355 -9.09 -15.06 11.16
N ALA A 356 -10.41 -15.20 11.28
CA ALA A 356 -11.28 -14.13 11.75
C ALA A 356 -11.19 -13.85 13.26
N LEU A 357 -10.87 -14.86 14.07
CA LEU A 357 -10.91 -14.77 15.52
C LEU A 357 -10.03 -13.64 16.10
N PRO A 358 -8.74 -13.49 15.73
CA PRO A 358 -7.91 -12.39 16.22
C PRO A 358 -8.42 -11.02 15.80
N MET A 359 -9.08 -10.91 14.64
CA MET A 359 -9.65 -9.64 14.16
C MET A 359 -10.85 -9.20 15.00
N SER A 360 -11.74 -10.14 15.33
CA SER A 360 -12.88 -9.88 16.21
C SER A 360 -12.44 -9.63 17.66
N ALA A 361 -11.47 -10.40 18.15
CA ALA A 361 -10.87 -10.21 19.47
C ALA A 361 -10.19 -8.83 19.59
N TRP A 362 -9.52 -8.37 18.52
CA TRP A 362 -8.93 -7.03 18.46
C TRP A 362 -9.98 -5.94 18.67
N VAL A 363 -11.11 -5.98 17.94
CA VAL A 363 -12.17 -4.99 18.11
C VAL A 363 -12.77 -5.05 19.52
N LEU A 364 -12.99 -6.26 20.04
CA LEU A 364 -13.53 -6.45 21.39
C LEU A 364 -12.60 -5.87 22.46
N ALA A 365 -11.30 -6.17 22.40
CA ALA A 365 -10.30 -5.64 23.32
C ALA A 365 -10.21 -4.11 23.26
N MET A 366 -10.26 -3.52 22.06
CA MET A 366 -10.34 -2.06 21.89
C MET A 366 -11.56 -1.49 22.61
N VAL A 367 -12.74 -2.10 22.42
CA VAL A 367 -14.01 -1.64 23.02
C VAL A 367 -13.96 -1.74 24.54
N LEU A 368 -13.49 -2.86 25.08
CA LEU A 368 -13.36 -3.07 26.53
C LEU A 368 -12.35 -2.11 27.17
N ALA A 369 -11.32 -1.66 26.44
CA ALA A 369 -10.36 -0.69 26.94
C ALA A 369 -10.90 0.76 26.97
N THR A 370 -11.82 1.10 26.08
CA THR A 370 -12.39 2.47 25.91
C THR A 370 -12.81 3.15 27.22
N PRO A 371 -13.57 2.51 28.14
CA PRO A 371 -14.03 3.15 29.37
C PRO A 371 -12.89 3.53 30.33
N PHE A 372 -11.77 2.82 30.28
CA PHE A 372 -10.62 3.12 31.14
C PHE A 372 -9.92 4.43 30.74
N ALA A 373 -10.10 4.90 29.50
CA ALA A 373 -9.49 6.14 29.03
C ALA A 373 -9.94 7.34 29.85
N GLU A 374 -11.23 7.46 30.15
CA GLU A 374 -11.77 8.59 30.93
C GLU A 374 -11.18 8.62 32.35
N SER A 375 -11.08 7.45 33.00
CA SER A 375 -10.46 7.34 34.32
C SER A 375 -8.96 7.70 34.29
N LEU A 376 -8.23 7.28 33.25
CA LEU A 376 -6.82 7.60 33.08
C LEU A 376 -6.61 9.09 32.81
N ILE A 377 -7.46 9.70 32.00
CA ILE A 377 -7.41 11.13 31.69
C ILE A 377 -7.65 11.96 32.95
N ARG A 378 -8.65 11.59 33.77
CA ARG A 378 -8.92 12.25 35.06
C ARG A 378 -7.75 12.17 36.03
N ARG A 379 -7.00 11.07 36.03
CA ARG A 379 -5.91 10.83 36.99
C ARG A 379 -4.56 11.37 36.54
N PHE A 380 -4.27 11.29 35.24
CA PHE A 380 -2.93 11.53 34.69
C PHE A 380 -2.89 12.60 33.60
N GLY A 381 -4.03 13.11 33.16
CA GLY A 381 -4.14 14.04 32.05
C GLY A 381 -4.14 13.36 30.68
N ILE A 382 -4.46 14.14 29.65
CA ILE A 382 -4.63 13.66 28.26
C ILE A 382 -3.31 13.15 27.68
N ARG A 383 -2.23 13.94 27.74
CA ARG A 383 -0.93 13.61 27.15
C ARG A 383 -0.37 12.29 27.67
N ARG A 384 -0.42 12.09 29.00
CA ARG A 384 0.05 10.85 29.63
C ARG A 384 -0.84 9.67 29.26
N THR A 385 -2.16 9.88 29.15
CA THR A 385 -3.08 8.83 28.70
C THR A 385 -2.81 8.40 27.26
N LEU A 386 -2.52 9.35 26.36
CA LEU A 386 -2.07 9.04 25.00
C LEU A 386 -0.82 8.14 25.02
N ILE A 387 0.19 8.50 25.80
CA ILE A 387 1.43 7.71 25.94
C ILE A 387 1.14 6.33 26.55
N PHE A 388 0.31 6.25 27.60
CA PHE A 388 -0.10 4.98 28.21
C PHE A 388 -0.87 4.07 27.27
N GLY A 389 -1.59 4.61 26.28
CA GLY A 389 -2.19 3.83 25.21
C GLY A 389 -1.16 3.40 24.15
N MET A 390 -0.24 4.29 23.76
CA MET A 390 0.76 4.01 22.72
C MET A 390 1.79 2.95 23.12
N ILE A 391 2.21 2.90 24.40
CA ILE A 391 3.19 1.91 24.89
C ILE A 391 2.71 0.46 24.68
N PRO A 392 1.56 0.01 25.21
CA PRO A 392 1.07 -1.34 24.96
C PRO A 392 0.75 -1.57 23.48
N SER A 393 0.36 -0.54 22.72
CA SER A 393 0.25 -0.63 21.27
C SER A 393 1.56 -1.00 20.58
N ALA A 394 2.65 -0.29 20.90
CA ALA A 394 3.98 -0.55 20.35
C ALA A 394 4.48 -1.94 20.76
N VAL A 395 4.36 -2.28 22.05
CA VAL A 395 4.77 -3.59 22.59
C VAL A 395 4.01 -4.72 21.90
N GLY A 396 2.68 -4.68 21.90
CA GLY A 396 1.87 -5.72 21.27
C GLY A 396 2.18 -5.88 19.78
N LEU A 397 2.49 -4.79 19.08
CA LEU A 397 2.82 -4.86 17.65
C LEU A 397 4.21 -5.45 17.41
N CYS A 398 5.22 -5.09 18.21
CA CYS A 398 6.55 -5.72 18.12
C CYS A 398 6.50 -7.22 18.44
N PHE A 399 5.77 -7.64 19.48
CA PHE A 399 5.65 -9.05 19.85
C PHE A 399 4.73 -9.86 18.92
N THR A 400 3.85 -9.20 18.15
CA THR A 400 3.12 -9.85 17.05
C THR A 400 4.10 -10.49 16.04
N ALA A 401 5.26 -9.87 15.81
CA ALA A 401 6.28 -10.40 14.89
C ALA A 401 6.90 -11.73 15.37
N THR A 402 6.88 -11.99 16.69
CA THR A 402 7.45 -13.20 17.29
C THR A 402 6.42 -14.32 17.45
N ALA A 403 5.14 -14.06 17.16
CA ALA A 403 4.08 -15.03 17.33
C ALA A 403 4.34 -16.32 16.54
N GLN A 404 4.12 -17.47 17.19
CA GLN A 404 4.29 -18.80 16.60
C GLN A 404 2.96 -19.54 16.43
N GLY A 405 1.89 -19.06 17.04
CA GLY A 405 0.57 -19.68 16.94
C GLY A 405 -0.56 -18.68 17.21
N LEU A 406 -1.79 -19.15 16.98
CA LEU A 406 -2.99 -18.30 16.97
C LEU A 406 -3.27 -17.60 18.32
N TRP A 407 -3.06 -18.30 19.44
CA TRP A 407 -3.38 -17.76 20.77
C TRP A 407 -2.44 -16.64 21.19
N ASP A 408 -1.13 -16.88 21.07
CA ASP A 408 -0.10 -15.88 21.35
C ASP A 408 -0.27 -14.65 20.46
N LEU A 409 -0.49 -14.88 19.16
CA LEU A 409 -0.85 -13.82 18.21
C LEU A 409 -2.05 -13.00 18.70
N THR A 410 -3.14 -13.67 19.10
CA THR A 410 -4.37 -13.02 19.54
C THR A 410 -4.14 -12.15 20.78
N VAL A 411 -3.34 -12.64 21.74
CA VAL A 411 -3.00 -11.88 22.96
C VAL A 411 -2.24 -10.59 22.61
N TRP A 412 -1.19 -10.67 21.79
CA TRP A 412 -0.43 -9.49 21.39
C TRP A 412 -1.27 -8.49 20.60
N ARG A 413 -2.16 -8.98 19.73
CA ARG A 413 -3.09 -8.13 18.97
C ARG A 413 -4.11 -7.45 19.87
N CYS A 414 -4.67 -8.15 20.86
CA CYS A 414 -5.56 -7.57 21.86
C CYS A 414 -4.85 -6.50 22.71
N LEU A 415 -3.60 -6.72 23.10
CA LEU A 415 -2.78 -5.72 23.79
C LEU A 415 -2.62 -4.46 22.92
N THR A 416 -2.35 -4.65 21.62
CA THR A 416 -2.27 -3.51 20.69
C THR A 416 -3.58 -2.74 20.59
N ALA A 417 -4.70 -3.47 20.48
CA ALA A 417 -6.03 -2.92 20.32
C ALA A 417 -6.49 -2.13 21.56
N GLY A 418 -6.22 -2.67 22.75
CA GLY A 418 -6.56 -2.02 24.01
C GLY A 418 -5.87 -0.68 24.13
N GLY A 419 -4.56 -0.63 23.87
CA GLY A 419 -3.78 0.61 23.81
C GLY A 419 -4.32 1.60 22.79
N PHE A 420 -4.63 1.12 21.58
CA PHE A 420 -5.16 1.95 20.48
C PHE A 420 -6.54 2.54 20.83
N GLY A 421 -7.38 1.79 21.54
CA GLY A 421 -8.66 2.25 22.08
C GLY A 421 -8.49 3.42 23.03
N LEU A 422 -7.55 3.34 23.97
CA LEU A 422 -7.23 4.44 24.89
C LEU A 422 -6.77 5.69 24.15
N VAL A 423 -5.86 5.54 23.18
CA VAL A 423 -5.35 6.67 22.36
C VAL A 423 -6.48 7.34 21.60
N THR A 424 -7.36 6.56 20.97
CA THR A 424 -8.48 7.09 20.17
C THR A 424 -9.42 7.95 21.02
N VAL A 425 -9.78 7.49 22.22
CA VAL A 425 -10.65 8.26 23.12
C VAL A 425 -9.96 9.54 23.60
N ALA A 426 -8.72 9.42 24.06
CA ALA A 426 -7.97 10.57 24.55
C ALA A 426 -7.76 11.63 23.45
N ALA A 427 -7.51 11.19 22.21
CA ALA A 427 -7.35 12.08 21.06
C ALA A 427 -8.65 12.79 20.67
N ILE A 428 -9.78 12.07 20.67
CA ILE A 428 -11.09 12.69 20.44
C ILE A 428 -11.37 13.70 21.55
N LEU A 429 -11.18 13.33 22.82
CA LEU A 429 -11.47 14.24 23.94
C LEU A 429 -10.58 15.49 23.92
N HIS A 430 -9.30 15.35 23.55
CA HIS A 430 -8.38 16.49 23.38
C HIS A 430 -8.90 17.51 22.35
N THR A 431 -9.42 17.01 21.24
CA THR A 431 -9.96 17.87 20.16
C THR A 431 -11.31 18.47 20.53
N THR A 432 -12.13 17.81 21.36
CA THR A 432 -13.45 18.34 21.75
C THR A 432 -13.41 19.32 22.91
N VAL A 433 -12.56 19.10 23.94
CA VAL A 433 -12.52 19.94 25.15
C VAL A 433 -12.06 21.37 24.87
N HIS A 434 -11.19 21.57 23.87
CA HIS A 434 -10.64 22.88 23.52
C HIS A 434 -11.43 23.61 22.42
N SER A 435 -12.55 23.05 21.97
CA SER A 435 -13.35 23.62 20.88
C SER A 435 -14.58 24.34 21.40
N LYS A 436 -14.83 25.57 20.92
CA LYS A 436 -16.16 26.18 21.08
C LYS A 436 -17.21 25.31 20.38
N ARG A 437 -18.47 25.35 20.82
CA ARG A 437 -19.57 24.52 20.25
C ARG A 437 -19.74 24.70 18.73
N SER A 438 -19.38 25.87 18.19
CA SER A 438 -19.36 26.17 16.75
C SER A 438 -18.17 25.59 15.97
N GLU A 439 -17.10 25.16 16.66
CA GLU A 439 -15.87 24.63 16.07
C GLU A 439 -15.71 23.11 16.25
N LEU A 440 -16.59 22.47 17.03
CA LEU A 440 -16.54 21.04 17.35
C LEU A 440 -16.47 20.14 16.10
N THR A 441 -17.31 20.42 15.09
CA THR A 441 -17.33 19.68 13.82
C THR A 441 -16.00 19.77 13.08
N ARG A 442 -15.33 20.93 13.16
CA ARG A 442 -14.02 21.16 12.54
C ARG A 442 -12.94 20.35 13.26
N SER A 443 -12.92 20.35 14.59
CA SER A 443 -11.88 19.69 15.39
C SER A 443 -11.96 18.17 15.31
N VAL A 444 -13.16 17.59 15.32
CA VAL A 444 -13.35 16.16 15.03
C VAL A 444 -12.97 15.83 13.58
N GLY A 445 -13.22 16.76 12.65
CA GLY A 445 -12.80 16.63 11.26
C GLY A 445 -11.28 16.51 11.07
N VAL A 446 -10.47 17.17 11.92
CA VAL A 446 -9.00 17.05 11.90
C VAL A 446 -8.57 15.63 12.26
N PHE A 447 -9.13 15.06 13.33
CA PHE A 447 -8.87 13.67 13.73
C PHE A 447 -9.22 12.69 12.60
N VAL A 448 -10.42 12.83 12.02
CA VAL A 448 -10.87 11.95 10.94
C VAL A 448 -9.95 12.07 9.72
N ALA A 449 -9.59 13.29 9.31
CA ALA A 449 -8.69 13.49 8.18
C ALA A 449 -7.30 12.88 8.40
N ALA A 450 -6.71 13.05 9.59
CA ALA A 450 -5.42 12.47 9.94
C ALA A 450 -5.49 10.93 9.96
N SER A 451 -6.56 10.36 10.52
CA SER A 451 -6.76 8.91 10.56
C SER A 451 -6.87 8.30 9.16
N VAL A 452 -7.69 8.90 8.27
CA VAL A 452 -7.87 8.38 6.91
C VAL A 452 -6.59 8.55 6.09
N ALA A 453 -5.89 9.67 6.21
CA ALA A 453 -4.60 9.87 5.54
C ALA A 453 -3.57 8.82 5.99
N ALA A 454 -3.52 8.52 7.29
CA ALA A 454 -2.67 7.47 7.82
C ALA A 454 -3.08 6.09 7.29
N SER A 455 -4.37 5.77 7.19
CA SER A 455 -4.84 4.50 6.62
C SER A 455 -4.49 4.33 5.13
N VAL A 456 -4.57 5.41 4.33
CA VAL A 456 -4.08 5.41 2.93
C VAL A 456 -2.62 4.99 2.89
N CYS A 457 -1.78 5.63 3.71
CA CYS A 457 -0.35 5.36 3.78
C CYS A 457 -0.07 3.93 4.31
N ALA A 458 -0.79 3.50 5.34
CA ALA A 458 -0.61 2.22 6.00
C ALA A 458 -0.91 1.03 5.10
N ALA A 459 -2.01 1.07 4.32
CA ALA A 459 -2.38 -0.02 3.42
C ALA A 459 -1.30 -0.25 2.35
N ALA A 460 -0.81 0.85 1.75
CA ALA A 460 0.22 0.83 0.73
C ALA A 460 1.60 0.42 1.29
N ILE A 461 2.13 1.16 2.27
CA ILE A 461 3.43 0.86 2.87
C ILE A 461 3.44 -0.55 3.47
N GLY A 462 2.36 -0.94 4.13
CA GLY A 462 2.19 -2.26 4.73
C GLY A 462 2.32 -3.41 3.74
N GLY A 463 1.60 -3.32 2.61
CA GLY A 463 1.67 -4.33 1.55
C GLY A 463 3.08 -4.41 0.95
N ILE A 464 3.68 -3.27 0.63
CA ILE A 464 5.03 -3.20 0.03
C ILE A 464 6.10 -3.75 0.97
N LEU A 465 6.05 -3.41 2.26
CA LEU A 465 7.01 -3.94 3.24
C LEU A 465 6.80 -5.45 3.47
N ALA A 466 5.55 -5.91 3.53
CA ALA A 466 5.25 -7.32 3.70
C ALA A 466 5.78 -8.17 2.53
N ASP A 467 5.72 -7.63 1.32
CA ASP A 467 6.21 -8.26 0.10
C ASP A 467 7.75 -8.23 0.01
N SER A 468 8.36 -7.07 0.30
CA SER A 468 9.81 -6.86 0.13
C SER A 468 10.70 -7.42 1.25
N ILE A 469 10.31 -7.23 2.52
CA ILE A 469 11.09 -7.63 3.69
C ILE A 469 10.37 -8.66 4.57
N GLY A 470 9.18 -9.09 4.17
CA GLY A 470 8.37 -10.07 4.89
C GLY A 470 7.38 -9.45 5.88
N GLN A 471 6.35 -10.24 6.23
CA GLN A 471 5.26 -9.81 7.11
C GLN A 471 5.72 -9.56 8.56
N ARG A 472 6.61 -10.41 9.12
CA ARG A 472 7.09 -10.28 10.51
C ARG A 472 7.87 -8.96 10.74
N PRO A 473 8.90 -8.60 9.96
CA PRO A 473 9.59 -7.31 10.13
C PRO A 473 8.69 -6.09 9.97
N THR A 474 7.65 -6.19 9.13
CA THR A 474 6.68 -5.11 8.92
C THR A 474 5.92 -4.74 10.20
N PHE A 475 5.60 -5.71 11.07
CA PHE A 475 5.03 -5.42 12.39
C PHE A 475 5.99 -4.65 13.29
N ILE A 476 7.29 -4.98 13.26
CA ILE A 476 8.32 -4.26 14.03
C ILE A 476 8.41 -2.81 13.55
N VAL A 477 8.37 -2.57 12.23
CA VAL A 477 8.33 -1.20 11.67
C VAL A 477 7.13 -0.42 12.21
N GLY A 478 5.94 -1.02 12.24
CA GLY A 478 4.77 -0.40 12.87
C GLY A 478 4.98 -0.07 14.36
N GLY A 479 5.63 -0.96 15.11
CA GLY A 479 5.99 -0.73 16.51
C GLY A 479 6.97 0.42 16.70
N LEU A 480 7.99 0.54 15.82
CA LEU A 480 8.93 1.66 15.79
C LEU A 480 8.24 2.98 15.47
N ILE A 481 7.27 2.99 14.55
CA ILE A 481 6.44 4.17 14.26
C ILE A 481 5.64 4.60 15.50
N LEU A 482 5.11 3.65 16.28
CA LEU A 482 4.42 3.96 17.55
C LEU A 482 5.38 4.49 18.62
N ILE A 483 6.62 3.97 18.68
CA ILE A 483 7.66 4.51 19.56
C ILE A 483 8.00 5.96 19.16
N LEU A 484 8.14 6.24 17.86
CA LEU A 484 8.29 7.61 17.36
C LEU A 484 7.09 8.48 17.77
N ALA A 485 5.86 7.97 17.65
CA ALA A 485 4.66 8.68 18.08
C ALA A 485 4.71 9.05 19.57
N ILE A 486 5.20 8.15 20.44
CA ILE A 486 5.39 8.44 21.88
C ILE A 486 6.34 9.62 22.07
N PHE A 487 7.49 9.64 21.38
CA PHE A 487 8.44 10.74 21.48
C PHE A 487 7.85 12.06 20.96
N VAL A 488 7.13 12.03 19.84
CA VAL A 488 6.48 13.20 19.25
C VAL A 488 5.38 13.73 20.17
N THR A 489 4.52 12.86 20.72
CA THR A 489 3.49 13.24 21.70
C THR A 489 4.12 13.83 22.96
N ARG A 490 5.20 13.21 23.45
CA ARG A 490 5.94 13.74 24.59
C ARG A 490 6.56 15.09 24.27
N ALA A 491 7.04 15.36 23.06
CA ALA A 491 7.64 16.67 22.77
C ALA A 491 6.60 17.78 22.53
N ASN A 492 5.44 17.46 21.94
CA ASN A 492 4.57 18.48 21.33
C ASN A 492 3.19 18.63 21.96
N VAL A 493 2.57 17.55 22.45
CA VAL A 493 1.21 17.64 23.00
C VAL A 493 1.29 18.32 24.37
N ARG A 494 0.59 19.44 24.51
CA ARG A 494 0.56 20.20 25.76
C ARG A 494 -0.46 19.63 26.72
N ASP A 495 -0.14 19.66 28.01
CA ASP A 495 -1.11 19.35 29.06
C ASP A 495 -2.06 20.55 29.18
N GLY A 496 -3.32 20.39 28.75
CA GLY A 496 -4.36 21.37 28.97
C GLY A 496 -4.68 21.49 30.47
N THR A 497 -4.86 22.72 30.96
CA THR A 497 -5.35 22.99 32.32
C THR A 497 -6.74 22.39 32.47
N ASP A 498 -6.88 21.52 33.48
CA ASP A 498 -8.09 20.86 33.96
C ASP A 498 -9.16 20.52 32.91
N VAL A 499 -9.27 19.22 32.62
CA VAL A 499 -10.54 18.64 32.14
C VAL A 499 -11.56 18.84 33.27
N GLY A 500 -12.12 20.04 33.36
CA GLY A 500 -13.20 20.37 34.27
C GLY A 500 -14.31 19.35 34.10
N ALA A 501 -14.81 18.85 35.22
CA ALA A 501 -15.76 17.75 35.35
C ALA A 501 -17.17 18.05 34.78
N SER A 502 -17.28 18.51 33.53
CA SER A 502 -18.53 18.89 32.88
C SER A 502 -18.49 18.35 31.45
N GLU A 503 -19.22 17.32 31.00
CA GLU A 503 -20.54 16.79 31.39
C GLU A 503 -20.56 15.24 31.29
N ALA A 504 -19.51 14.53 31.72
CA ALA A 504 -19.45 13.07 31.63
C ALA A 504 -20.06 12.40 32.89
N SER A 505 -21.33 12.64 33.17
CA SER A 505 -22.18 11.78 34.04
C SER A 505 -23.61 12.35 34.18
N GLY A 506 -24.28 12.64 33.06
CA GLY A 506 -25.73 12.41 33.07
C GLY A 506 -25.90 10.90 33.04
N SER A 507 -26.66 10.30 33.96
CA SER A 507 -27.00 8.87 33.92
C SER A 507 -27.72 8.58 32.60
N SER A 508 -26.95 8.29 31.56
CA SER A 508 -27.45 8.11 30.21
C SER A 508 -28.28 6.84 30.22
N ASN A 509 -29.60 6.99 30.09
CA ASN A 509 -30.51 5.85 29.97
C ASN A 509 -30.45 5.28 28.53
N TRP A 510 -29.25 4.93 28.07
CA TRP A 510 -29.01 4.33 26.75
C TRP A 510 -29.67 2.94 26.66
N ILE A 511 -29.82 2.23 27.78
CA ILE A 511 -30.60 0.98 27.84
C ILE A 511 -32.07 1.22 27.46
N GLY A 512 -32.65 2.35 27.87
CA GLY A 512 -34.00 2.75 27.46
C GLY A 512 -34.14 2.96 25.94
N VAL A 513 -33.09 3.46 25.28
CA VAL A 513 -33.05 3.63 23.81
C VAL A 513 -33.11 2.29 23.08
N LEU A 514 -32.51 1.23 23.63
CA LEU A 514 -32.55 -0.11 23.03
C LEU A 514 -33.96 -0.72 22.96
N ARG A 515 -34.92 -0.16 23.72
CA ARG A 515 -36.31 -0.60 23.68
C ARG A 515 -37.13 0.11 22.61
N ASP A 516 -36.58 1.12 21.93
CA ASP A 516 -37.25 1.75 20.79
C ASP A 516 -37.14 0.84 19.56
N PRO A 517 -38.25 0.27 19.08
CA PRO A 517 -38.22 -0.67 17.97
C PRO A 517 -37.81 -0.02 16.64
N VAL A 518 -38.10 1.27 16.44
CA VAL A 518 -37.76 1.98 15.21
C VAL A 518 -36.26 2.25 15.16
N PHE A 519 -35.68 2.64 16.30
CA PHE A 519 -34.23 2.79 16.45
C PHE A 519 -33.51 1.46 16.24
N MET A 520 -33.96 0.38 16.89
CA MET A 520 -33.36 -0.94 16.76
C MET A 520 -33.47 -1.48 15.33
N LEU A 521 -34.61 -1.27 14.66
CA LEU A 521 -34.79 -1.66 13.27
C LEU A 521 -33.81 -0.90 12.34
N PHE A 522 -33.61 0.40 12.58
CA PHE A 522 -32.58 1.17 11.86
C PHE A 522 -31.16 0.64 12.14
N MET A 523 -30.86 0.21 13.37
CA MET A 523 -29.55 -0.38 13.70
C MET A 523 -29.30 -1.68 12.94
N ILE A 524 -30.30 -2.57 12.90
CA ILE A 524 -30.22 -3.87 12.23
C ILE A 524 -30.10 -3.70 10.71
N LEU A 525 -30.81 -2.73 10.13
CA LEU A 525 -30.88 -2.55 8.68
C LEU A 525 -29.77 -1.65 8.12
N ALA A 526 -29.21 -0.72 8.90
CA ALA A 526 -28.27 0.28 8.39
C ALA A 526 -26.91 0.25 9.12
N ALA A 527 -26.92 0.43 10.44
CA ALA A 527 -25.68 0.64 11.19
C ALA A 527 -24.85 -0.64 11.32
N ILE A 528 -25.44 -1.76 11.77
CA ILE A 528 -24.74 -3.04 11.94
C ILE A 528 -24.21 -3.57 10.59
N PRO A 529 -25.00 -3.61 9.50
CA PRO A 529 -24.52 -4.06 8.19
C PRO A 529 -23.34 -3.27 7.66
N SER A 530 -23.34 -1.94 7.81
CA SER A 530 -22.20 -1.10 7.38
C SER A 530 -20.88 -1.54 8.03
N ARG A 531 -20.92 -2.02 9.28
CA ARG A 531 -19.74 -2.45 10.04
C ARG A 531 -19.34 -3.87 9.74
N VAL A 532 -20.30 -4.75 9.49
CA VAL A 532 -20.04 -6.10 8.97
C VAL A 532 -19.34 -6.01 7.62
N VAL A 533 -19.78 -5.10 6.73
CA VAL A 533 -19.10 -4.83 5.46
C VAL A 533 -17.68 -4.34 5.68
N LEU A 534 -17.46 -3.36 6.55
CA LEU A 534 -16.11 -2.85 6.77
C LEU A 534 -15.16 -3.92 7.33
N THR A 535 -15.60 -4.65 8.35
CA THR A 535 -14.72 -5.55 9.11
C THR A 535 -14.65 -6.97 8.57
N GLY A 536 -15.76 -7.50 8.07
CA GLY A 536 -15.82 -8.84 7.47
C GLY A 536 -15.56 -8.81 5.96
N LEU A 537 -16.29 -8.00 5.19
CA LEU A 537 -16.10 -7.98 3.73
C LEU A 537 -14.75 -7.36 3.36
N PHE A 538 -14.49 -6.12 3.79
CA PHE A 538 -13.33 -5.38 3.33
C PHE A 538 -12.02 -5.80 4.02
N TYR A 539 -11.99 -5.94 5.35
CA TYR A 539 -10.74 -6.29 6.04
C TYR A 539 -10.39 -7.78 6.06
N LEU A 540 -11.36 -8.68 5.86
CA LEU A 540 -11.12 -10.14 5.89
C LEU A 540 -11.29 -10.75 4.49
N LEU A 541 -12.46 -10.63 3.86
CA LEU A 541 -12.75 -11.35 2.61
C LEU A 541 -11.93 -10.82 1.43
N VAL A 542 -11.85 -9.50 1.25
CA VAL A 542 -11.12 -8.90 0.10
C VAL A 542 -9.65 -9.34 0.04
N PRO A 543 -8.82 -9.23 1.10
CA PRO A 543 -7.43 -9.72 1.05
C PRO A 543 -7.32 -11.21 0.74
N LEU A 544 -8.20 -12.04 1.32
CA LEU A 544 -8.20 -13.48 1.10
C LEU A 544 -8.58 -13.84 -0.34
N THR A 545 -9.60 -13.19 -0.90
CA THR A 545 -10.00 -13.37 -2.31
C THR A 545 -8.90 -12.91 -3.26
N LEU A 546 -8.27 -11.76 -3.01
CA LEU A 546 -7.18 -11.28 -3.85
C LEU A 546 -5.97 -12.23 -3.82
N ASN A 547 -5.62 -12.76 -2.65
CA ASN A 547 -4.55 -13.76 -2.53
C ASN A 547 -4.90 -15.07 -3.24
N GLU A 548 -6.14 -15.54 -3.19
CA GLU A 548 -6.58 -16.72 -3.97
C GLU A 548 -6.52 -16.48 -5.48
N LEU A 549 -6.73 -15.24 -5.93
CA LEU A 549 -6.55 -14.83 -7.32
C LEU A 549 -5.06 -14.64 -7.71
N GLY A 550 -4.12 -14.89 -6.79
CA GLY A 550 -2.68 -14.83 -7.04
C GLY A 550 -2.06 -13.43 -6.94
N TYR A 551 -2.75 -12.45 -6.34
CA TYR A 551 -2.17 -11.13 -6.11
C TYR A 551 -1.16 -11.15 -4.96
N GLU A 552 -0.04 -10.46 -5.16
CA GLU A 552 1.00 -10.29 -4.14
C GLU A 552 0.56 -9.32 -3.02
N PRO A 553 1.16 -9.38 -1.81
CA PRO A 553 0.81 -8.48 -0.70
C PRO A 553 0.91 -6.98 -1.05
N SER A 554 1.85 -6.59 -1.91
CA SER A 554 2.01 -5.24 -2.41
C SER A 554 0.78 -4.78 -3.21
N ASP A 555 0.28 -5.61 -4.13
CA ASP A 555 -0.93 -5.35 -4.91
C ASP A 555 -2.19 -5.32 -4.06
N ILE A 556 -2.31 -6.23 -3.08
CA ILE A 556 -3.42 -6.21 -2.11
C ILE A 556 -3.43 -4.88 -1.34
N GLY A 557 -2.25 -4.44 -0.88
CA GLY A 557 -2.07 -3.14 -0.22
C GLY A 557 -2.50 -1.96 -1.09
N ARG A 558 -2.12 -1.95 -2.37
CA ARG A 558 -2.51 -0.92 -3.34
C ARG A 558 -4.00 -0.90 -3.62
N LEU A 559 -4.62 -2.07 -3.78
CA LEU A 559 -6.08 -2.20 -3.97
C LEU A 559 -6.83 -1.71 -2.74
N MET A 560 -6.39 -2.07 -1.53
CA MET A 560 -6.99 -1.57 -0.30
C MET A 560 -6.72 -0.07 -0.07
N MET A 561 -5.63 0.48 -0.59
CA MET A 561 -5.39 1.93 -0.57
C MET A 561 -6.49 2.69 -1.34
N VAL A 562 -6.99 2.15 -2.46
CA VAL A 562 -8.08 2.77 -3.25
C VAL A 562 -9.31 3.04 -2.39
N PHE A 563 -9.70 2.10 -1.52
CA PHE A 563 -10.80 2.29 -0.58
C PHE A 563 -10.62 3.53 0.30
N PHE A 564 -9.43 3.71 0.89
CA PHE A 564 -9.16 4.84 1.76
C PHE A 564 -9.05 6.16 0.99
N ILE A 565 -8.55 6.14 -0.24
CA ILE A 565 -8.56 7.31 -1.14
C ILE A 565 -10.00 7.72 -1.46
N THR A 566 -10.86 6.75 -1.80
CA THR A 566 -12.28 7.00 -2.03
C THR A 566 -12.92 7.64 -0.80
N MET A 567 -12.66 7.11 0.40
CA MET A 567 -13.15 7.72 1.64
C MET A 567 -12.64 9.15 1.83
N LEU A 568 -11.33 9.37 1.65
CA LEU A 568 -10.72 10.68 1.82
C LEU A 568 -11.37 11.74 0.92
N VAL A 569 -11.68 11.40 -0.33
CA VAL A 569 -12.30 12.30 -1.30
C VAL A 569 -13.79 12.49 -1.05
N LEU A 570 -14.52 11.43 -0.70
CA LEU A 570 -15.98 11.46 -0.60
C LEU A 570 -16.52 11.86 0.77
N ILE A 571 -15.75 11.76 1.86
CA ILE A 571 -16.20 12.21 3.20
C ILE A 571 -16.70 13.68 3.19
N PRO A 572 -15.97 14.67 2.64
CA PRO A 572 -16.45 16.06 2.62
C PRO A 572 -17.67 16.27 1.72
N VAL A 573 -17.74 15.52 0.60
CA VAL A 573 -18.83 15.62 -0.38
C VAL A 573 -20.12 15.08 0.23
N THR A 574 -20.07 13.88 0.79
CA THR A 574 -21.22 13.23 1.42
C THR A 574 -21.73 14.00 2.64
N GLY A 575 -20.84 14.61 3.44
CA GLY A 575 -21.23 15.50 4.52
C GLY A 575 -22.03 16.71 4.02
N ARG A 576 -21.51 17.43 3.02
CA ARG A 576 -22.22 18.58 2.43
C ARG A 576 -23.56 18.21 1.80
N LEU A 577 -23.61 17.08 1.09
CA LEU A 577 -24.85 16.60 0.48
C LEU A 577 -25.89 16.20 1.53
N ALA A 578 -25.47 15.63 2.66
CA ALA A 578 -26.37 15.26 3.74
C ALA A 578 -26.94 16.50 4.45
N ASP A 579 -26.11 17.53 4.65
CA ASP A 579 -26.49 18.79 5.29
C ASP A 579 -27.36 19.67 4.38
N GLN A 580 -27.17 19.60 3.06
CA GLN A 580 -28.03 20.28 2.09
C GLN A 580 -29.42 19.64 2.05
N ALA A 581 -30.45 20.46 2.25
CA ALA A 581 -31.86 20.06 2.19
C ALA A 581 -32.32 18.96 3.18
N ASN A 582 -31.63 18.75 4.32
CA ASN A 582 -31.91 17.66 5.27
C ASN A 582 -31.96 16.28 4.60
N ALA A 583 -31.16 16.08 3.54
CA ALA A 583 -31.20 14.89 2.69
C ALA A 583 -30.52 13.65 3.32
N HIS A 584 -30.30 13.64 4.65
CA HIS A 584 -29.68 12.55 5.40
C HIS A 584 -30.26 11.18 5.04
N ARG A 585 -31.59 11.07 4.92
CA ARG A 585 -32.28 9.81 4.54
C ARG A 585 -31.87 9.33 3.14
N GLY A 586 -31.80 10.24 2.16
CA GLY A 586 -31.41 9.93 0.80
C GLY A 586 -29.94 9.49 0.70
N VAL A 587 -29.04 10.18 1.42
CA VAL A 587 -27.61 9.82 1.45
C VAL A 587 -27.38 8.44 2.09
N ILE A 588 -28.06 8.14 3.21
CA ILE A 588 -27.97 6.83 3.86
C ILE A 588 -28.48 5.72 2.93
N LEU A 589 -29.64 5.93 2.30
CA LEU A 589 -30.25 4.96 1.39
C LEU A 589 -29.38 4.71 0.15
N ALA A 590 -28.89 5.78 -0.48
CA ALA A 590 -28.00 5.68 -1.63
C ALA A 590 -26.73 4.88 -1.29
N GLY A 591 -26.10 5.17 -0.14
CA GLY A 591 -24.94 4.41 0.30
C GLY A 591 -25.24 2.93 0.57
N ALA A 592 -26.42 2.59 1.09
CA ALA A 592 -26.81 1.19 1.29
C ALA A 592 -26.94 0.44 -0.04
N PHE A 593 -27.53 1.06 -1.08
CA PHE A 593 -27.56 0.48 -2.43
C PHE A 593 -26.17 0.38 -3.05
N VAL A 594 -25.31 1.38 -2.87
CA VAL A 594 -23.92 1.35 -3.35
C VAL A 594 -23.13 0.23 -2.65
N ALA A 595 -23.36 -0.03 -1.36
CA ALA A 595 -22.75 -1.17 -0.66
C ALA A 595 -23.20 -2.51 -1.26
N ALA A 596 -24.50 -2.66 -1.52
CA ALA A 596 -25.05 -3.87 -2.14
C ALA A 596 -24.49 -4.07 -3.57
N ALA A 597 -24.40 -3.00 -4.36
CA ALA A 597 -23.82 -3.04 -5.70
C ALA A 597 -22.33 -3.38 -5.68
N GLY A 598 -21.56 -2.80 -4.76
CA GLY A 598 -20.13 -3.11 -4.58
C GLY A 598 -19.89 -4.55 -4.17
N GLY A 599 -20.65 -5.07 -3.20
CA GLY A 599 -20.61 -6.48 -2.82
C GLY A 599 -21.05 -7.41 -3.94
N GLY A 600 -22.09 -7.05 -4.70
CA GLY A 600 -22.56 -7.82 -5.86
C GLY A 600 -21.55 -7.85 -7.00
N LEU A 601 -20.84 -6.74 -7.23
CA LEU A 601 -19.77 -6.68 -8.23
C LEU A 601 -18.57 -7.53 -7.81
N LEU A 602 -18.24 -7.59 -6.52
CA LEU A 602 -17.21 -8.51 -6.02
C LEU A 602 -17.63 -9.98 -6.21
N ALA A 603 -18.90 -10.29 -5.97
CA ALA A 603 -19.46 -11.65 -6.04
C ALA A 603 -19.58 -12.19 -7.47
N PHE A 604 -20.15 -11.41 -8.38
CA PHE A 604 -20.49 -11.85 -9.74
C PHE A 604 -19.60 -11.27 -10.82
N GLY A 605 -18.82 -10.24 -10.48
CA GLY A 605 -18.03 -9.52 -11.48
C GLY A 605 -16.92 -10.37 -12.11
N GLN A 606 -16.47 -11.40 -11.41
CA GLN A 606 -15.50 -12.37 -11.96
C GLN A 606 -16.09 -13.21 -13.10
N SER A 607 -17.42 -13.34 -13.18
CA SER A 607 -18.12 -14.07 -14.23
C SER A 607 -18.49 -13.21 -15.44
N LEU A 608 -18.23 -11.89 -15.42
CA LEU A 608 -18.51 -11.01 -16.57
C LEU A 608 -17.49 -11.24 -17.70
N ALA A 609 -17.94 -11.92 -18.76
CA ALA A 609 -17.14 -12.12 -19.96
C ALA A 609 -16.75 -10.78 -20.62
N GLY A 610 -15.46 -10.63 -20.96
CA GLY A 610 -14.94 -9.46 -21.67
C GLY A 610 -14.57 -8.26 -20.79
N VAL A 611 -14.80 -8.32 -19.47
CA VAL A 611 -14.36 -7.26 -18.54
C VAL A 611 -13.06 -7.69 -17.85
N PRO A 612 -12.00 -6.86 -17.83
CA PRO A 612 -10.78 -7.19 -17.10
C PRO A 612 -11.04 -7.35 -15.59
N GLN A 613 -10.63 -8.48 -15.00
CA GLN A 613 -10.88 -8.81 -13.59
C GLN A 613 -10.36 -7.75 -12.61
N HIS A 614 -9.20 -7.17 -12.89
CA HIS A 614 -8.63 -6.09 -12.07
C HIS A 614 -9.57 -4.87 -11.98
N LEU A 615 -10.27 -4.54 -13.08
CA LEU A 615 -11.19 -3.39 -13.13
C LEU A 615 -12.42 -3.66 -12.26
N VAL A 616 -12.96 -4.87 -12.30
CA VAL A 616 -14.07 -5.31 -11.44
C VAL A 616 -13.70 -5.15 -9.97
N LEU A 617 -12.51 -5.61 -9.57
CA LEU A 617 -12.02 -5.50 -8.21
C LEU A 617 -11.89 -4.04 -7.77
N VAL A 618 -11.26 -3.20 -8.58
CA VAL A 618 -11.11 -1.76 -8.30
C VAL A 618 -12.48 -1.08 -8.14
N LEU A 619 -13.42 -1.33 -9.06
CA LEU A 619 -14.77 -0.76 -8.99
C LEU A 619 -15.55 -1.23 -7.76
N SER A 620 -15.42 -2.50 -7.38
CA SER A 620 -16.06 -3.05 -6.18
C SER A 620 -15.53 -2.37 -4.91
N ILE A 621 -14.22 -2.16 -4.83
CA ILE A 621 -13.55 -1.51 -3.69
C ILE A 621 -13.93 -0.02 -3.61
N ILE A 622 -13.99 0.67 -4.75
CA ILE A 622 -14.49 2.07 -4.82
C ILE A 622 -15.93 2.14 -4.34
N ALA A 623 -16.81 1.24 -4.79
CA ALA A 623 -18.20 1.22 -4.35
C ALA A 623 -18.31 0.98 -2.84
N ILE A 624 -17.57 0.00 -2.30
CA ILE A 624 -17.52 -0.26 -0.85
C ILE A 624 -17.02 0.98 -0.09
N GLY A 625 -15.96 1.65 -0.56
CA GLY A 625 -15.44 2.88 0.03
C GLY A 625 -16.43 4.05 0.01
N ALA A 626 -17.12 4.23 -1.11
CA ALA A 626 -18.16 5.25 -1.25
C ALA A 626 -19.34 4.99 -0.30
N ALA A 627 -19.76 3.74 -0.14
CA ALA A 627 -20.81 3.37 0.79
C ALA A 627 -20.43 3.61 2.27
N GLN A 628 -19.17 3.40 2.65
CA GLN A 628 -18.73 3.65 4.02
C GLN A 628 -18.77 5.14 4.41
N CYS A 629 -18.69 6.05 3.42
CA CYS A 629 -18.80 7.49 3.67
C CYS A 629 -20.20 7.89 4.18
N THR A 630 -21.25 7.16 3.78
CA THR A 630 -22.62 7.47 4.19
C THR A 630 -22.96 6.94 5.59
N SER A 631 -22.09 6.10 6.17
CA SER A 631 -22.42 5.30 7.34
C SER A 631 -22.06 5.94 8.68
N ARG A 632 -21.10 6.85 8.75
CA ARG A 632 -20.71 7.47 10.04
C ARG A 632 -21.28 8.86 10.26
N ALA A 633 -20.85 9.85 9.48
CA ALA A 633 -21.28 11.22 9.71
C ALA A 633 -22.79 11.43 9.44
N PRO A 634 -23.35 10.95 8.31
CA PRO A 634 -24.78 11.11 8.05
C PRO A 634 -25.68 10.33 9.01
N MET A 635 -25.31 9.12 9.42
CA MET A 635 -26.11 8.33 10.37
C MET A 635 -26.14 8.97 11.77
N ILE A 636 -25.00 9.50 12.26
CA ILE A 636 -24.94 10.22 13.54
C ILE A 636 -25.78 11.49 13.47
N ALA A 637 -25.68 12.27 12.39
CA ALA A 637 -26.51 13.47 12.19
C ALA A 637 -28.01 13.14 12.13
N TYR A 638 -28.36 12.00 11.52
CA TYR A 638 -29.74 11.53 11.42
C TYR A 638 -30.35 11.13 12.76
N LEU A 639 -29.58 10.69 13.76
CA LEU A 639 -30.14 10.17 15.03
C LEU A 639 -31.12 11.13 15.68
N GLY A 640 -30.80 12.42 15.70
CA GLY A 640 -31.63 13.41 16.38
C GLY A 640 -32.92 13.75 15.65
N VAL A 641 -32.92 13.64 14.32
CA VAL A 641 -34.08 13.96 13.46
C VAL A 641 -34.91 12.71 13.16
N GLY A 642 -34.28 11.55 13.09
CA GLY A 642 -34.89 10.26 12.77
C GLY A 642 -35.64 9.64 13.95
N PHE A 643 -35.23 9.93 15.18
CA PHE A 643 -35.80 9.34 16.40
C PHE A 643 -36.19 10.42 17.43
N PRO A 644 -37.08 11.37 17.06
CA PRO A 644 -37.41 12.52 17.91
C PRO A 644 -38.02 12.11 19.26
N ASP A 645 -38.88 11.08 19.27
CA ASP A 645 -39.51 10.57 20.51
C ASP A 645 -38.47 10.01 21.49
N SER A 646 -37.52 9.22 20.99
CA SER A 646 -36.44 8.68 21.80
C SER A 646 -35.43 9.74 22.22
N ALA A 647 -35.16 10.72 21.36
CA ALA A 647 -34.32 11.87 21.69
C ALA A 647 -34.92 12.72 22.80
N ALA A 648 -36.24 12.95 22.77
CA ALA A 648 -36.95 13.69 23.82
C ALA A 648 -36.96 12.93 25.16
N ARG A 649 -37.13 11.60 25.15
CA ARG A 649 -37.21 10.79 26.37
C ARG A 649 -35.87 10.49 27.03
N HIS A 650 -34.83 10.20 26.24
CA HIS A 650 -33.55 9.68 26.74
C HIS A 650 -32.37 10.63 26.50
N GLY A 651 -32.57 11.69 25.70
CA GLY A 651 -31.53 12.63 25.30
C GLY A 651 -30.69 12.16 24.12
N GLN A 652 -30.16 13.12 23.36
CA GLN A 652 -29.29 12.90 22.19
C GLN A 652 -28.00 12.15 22.54
N ALA A 653 -27.43 12.42 23.72
CA ALA A 653 -26.22 11.74 24.18
C ALA A 653 -26.45 10.22 24.34
N SER A 654 -27.61 9.82 24.88
CA SER A 654 -27.96 8.40 25.06
C SER A 654 -28.17 7.67 23.73
N LEU A 655 -28.76 8.34 22.74
CA LEU A 655 -28.85 7.83 21.36
C LEU A 655 -27.46 7.61 20.76
N LEU A 656 -26.55 8.57 20.91
CA LEU A 656 -25.19 8.45 20.40
C LEU A 656 -24.41 7.31 21.07
N VAL A 657 -24.56 7.15 22.40
CA VAL A 657 -23.95 6.03 23.13
C VAL A 657 -24.51 4.69 22.65
N ALA A 658 -25.84 4.54 22.59
CA ALA A 658 -26.48 3.32 22.11
C ALA A 658 -26.04 2.99 20.67
N PHE A 659 -26.08 3.98 19.77
CA PHE A 659 -25.63 3.84 18.38
C PHE A 659 -24.21 3.31 18.30
N ARG A 660 -23.27 3.94 19.02
CA ARG A 660 -21.86 3.52 19.01
C ARG A 660 -21.69 2.11 19.54
N LEU A 661 -22.38 1.73 20.63
CA LEU A 661 -22.29 0.37 21.18
C LEU A 661 -22.79 -0.69 20.18
N LEU A 662 -23.94 -0.45 19.55
CA LEU A 662 -24.49 -1.34 18.51
C LEU A 662 -23.60 -1.40 17.26
N GLU A 663 -23.01 -0.28 16.83
CA GLU A 663 -22.03 -0.23 15.74
C GLU A 663 -20.81 -1.14 16.04
N ARG A 664 -20.39 -1.22 17.31
CA ARG A 664 -19.30 -2.12 17.73
C ARG A 664 -19.69 -3.58 17.68
N VAL A 665 -20.94 -3.95 17.98
CA VAL A 665 -21.41 -5.34 17.82
C VAL A 665 -21.21 -5.81 16.39
N GLY A 666 -21.61 -5.01 15.39
CA GLY A 666 -21.37 -5.34 13.98
C GLY A 666 -19.88 -5.43 13.61
N SER A 667 -19.03 -4.63 14.27
CA SER A 667 -17.58 -4.65 14.05
C SER A 667 -16.89 -5.89 14.62
N VAL A 668 -17.41 -6.44 15.74
CA VAL A 668 -16.90 -7.67 16.36
C VAL A 668 -17.46 -8.89 15.62
N ALA A 669 -18.76 -8.88 15.29
CA ALA A 669 -19.41 -10.00 14.62
C ALA A 669 -18.99 -10.13 13.14
N GLY A 670 -18.65 -9.02 12.47
CA GLY A 670 -18.38 -8.97 11.04
C GLY A 670 -17.40 -10.04 10.54
N PRO A 671 -16.14 -10.09 11.04
CA PRO A 671 -15.17 -11.10 10.60
C PRO A 671 -15.66 -12.53 10.82
N LEU A 672 -16.29 -12.83 11.96
CA LEU A 672 -16.79 -14.18 12.28
C LEU A 672 -17.97 -14.59 11.39
N VAL A 673 -18.92 -13.69 11.15
CA VAL A 673 -20.06 -13.95 10.26
C VAL A 673 -19.57 -14.21 8.84
N VAL A 674 -18.65 -13.38 8.34
CA VAL A 674 -18.11 -13.56 6.99
C VAL A 674 -17.27 -14.83 6.89
N ALA A 675 -16.44 -15.13 7.90
CA ALA A 675 -15.69 -16.39 7.94
C ALA A 675 -16.59 -17.63 7.96
N ALA A 676 -17.70 -17.59 8.71
CA ALA A 676 -18.67 -18.69 8.72
C ALA A 676 -19.34 -18.89 7.35
N LEU A 677 -19.69 -17.79 6.67
CA LEU A 677 -20.21 -17.85 5.30
C LEU A 677 -19.15 -18.38 4.32
N SER A 678 -17.90 -17.95 4.46
CA SER A 678 -16.77 -18.41 3.65
C SER A 678 -16.47 -19.88 3.85
N GLN A 679 -16.60 -20.39 5.08
CA GLN A 679 -16.47 -21.81 5.37
C GLN A 679 -17.58 -22.62 4.69
N ALA A 680 -18.81 -22.13 4.70
CA ALA A 680 -19.96 -22.87 4.19
C ALA A 680 -20.08 -22.82 2.66
N PHE A 681 -19.72 -21.70 2.02
CA PHE A 681 -20.01 -21.44 0.61
C PHE A 681 -18.79 -21.00 -0.22
N GLY A 682 -17.59 -20.99 0.35
CA GLY A 682 -16.39 -20.41 -0.28
C GLY A 682 -16.44 -18.88 -0.30
N TYR A 683 -15.39 -18.24 -0.83
CA TYR A 683 -15.29 -16.77 -0.83
C TYR A 683 -16.31 -16.11 -1.78
N GLU A 684 -16.51 -16.66 -2.97
CA GLU A 684 -17.51 -16.16 -3.92
C GLU A 684 -18.94 -16.30 -3.38
N GLY A 685 -19.26 -17.46 -2.78
CA GLY A 685 -20.55 -17.70 -2.16
C GLY A 685 -20.80 -16.77 -0.96
N ALA A 686 -19.79 -16.54 -0.12
CA ALA A 686 -19.88 -15.58 0.98
C ALA A 686 -20.12 -14.15 0.48
N ALA A 687 -19.39 -13.71 -0.55
CA ALA A 687 -19.59 -12.40 -1.17
C ALA A 687 -21.01 -12.25 -1.73
N THR A 688 -21.53 -13.31 -2.37
CA THR A 688 -22.89 -13.36 -2.93
C THR A 688 -23.95 -13.21 -1.84
N MET A 689 -23.85 -13.98 -0.76
CA MET A 689 -24.80 -13.92 0.35
C MET A 689 -24.77 -12.56 1.05
N LEU A 690 -23.58 -11.96 1.23
CA LEU A 690 -23.45 -10.62 1.77
C LEU A 690 -24.08 -9.58 0.86
N ALA A 691 -23.89 -9.66 -0.46
CA ALA A 691 -24.50 -8.75 -1.42
C ALA A 691 -26.05 -8.80 -1.36
N ILE A 692 -26.62 -10.01 -1.32
CA ILE A 692 -28.08 -10.21 -1.18
C ILE A 692 -28.56 -9.64 0.16
N TRP A 693 -27.87 -9.93 1.25
CA TRP A 693 -28.21 -9.42 2.57
C TRP A 693 -28.18 -7.89 2.63
N LEU A 694 -27.17 -7.25 2.01
CA LEU A 694 -27.08 -5.79 1.91
C LEU A 694 -28.20 -5.20 1.06
N LEU A 695 -28.60 -5.86 -0.02
CA LEU A 695 -29.73 -5.41 -0.84
C LEU A 695 -31.03 -5.46 -0.05
N ILE A 696 -31.28 -6.55 0.70
CA ILE A 696 -32.44 -6.67 1.59
C ILE A 696 -32.44 -5.56 2.64
N ASN A 697 -31.28 -5.29 3.25
CA ASN A 697 -31.12 -4.20 4.21
C ASN A 697 -31.38 -2.83 3.58
N ALA A 698 -30.86 -2.55 2.38
CA ALA A 698 -31.09 -1.30 1.67
C ALA A 698 -32.59 -1.07 1.37
N LEU A 699 -33.28 -2.11 0.90
CA LEU A 699 -34.73 -2.08 0.67
C LEU A 699 -35.48 -1.87 1.99
N GLY A 700 -35.06 -2.52 3.07
CA GLY A 700 -35.63 -2.35 4.41
C GLY A 700 -35.46 -0.93 4.95
N VAL A 701 -34.29 -0.32 4.80
CA VAL A 701 -34.05 1.08 5.16
C VAL A 701 -34.95 2.02 4.34
N GLY A 702 -35.10 1.74 3.05
CA GLY A 702 -36.02 2.47 2.17
C GLY A 702 -37.46 2.41 2.67
N ALA A 703 -37.96 1.21 2.99
CA ALA A 703 -39.29 1.00 3.56
C ALA A 703 -39.46 1.73 4.90
N LEU A 704 -38.47 1.65 5.80
CA LEU A 704 -38.47 2.35 7.08
C LEU A 704 -38.59 3.87 6.90
N PHE A 705 -37.84 4.45 5.95
CA PHE A 705 -37.89 5.88 5.67
C PHE A 705 -39.19 6.33 5.03
N LEU A 706 -39.84 5.49 4.21
CA LEU A 706 -41.17 5.77 3.67
C LEU A 706 -42.23 5.75 4.78
N MET A 707 -42.20 4.75 5.67
CA MET A 707 -43.14 4.64 6.79
C MET A 707 -42.99 5.80 7.79
N ASN A 708 -41.76 6.25 8.05
CA ASN A 708 -41.49 7.42 8.91
C ASN A 708 -41.56 8.78 8.16
N GLY A 709 -41.73 8.78 6.83
CA GLY A 709 -41.88 9.98 6.01
C GLY A 709 -43.26 10.62 6.09
N GLY A 710 -44.29 9.86 6.49
CA GLY A 710 -45.66 10.34 6.61
C GLY A 710 -46.05 10.95 7.96
N ARG A 711 -45.12 11.05 8.93
CA ARG A 711 -45.40 11.69 10.22
C ARG A 711 -45.05 13.18 10.15
N PRO A 712 -46.05 14.10 10.17
CA PRO A 712 -45.76 15.53 10.21
C PRO A 712 -44.96 15.85 11.48
N ALA A 713 -43.99 16.76 11.35
CA ALA A 713 -43.25 17.30 12.48
C ALA A 713 -44.24 18.03 13.42
N LEU A 714 -44.68 17.35 14.48
CA LEU A 714 -45.42 17.98 15.56
C LEU A 714 -44.44 18.87 16.33
N GLY A 715 -44.52 20.19 16.11
CA GLY A 715 -43.87 21.19 16.94
C GLY A 715 -43.09 22.26 16.19
N SER A 716 -43.75 23.03 15.33
CA SER A 716 -43.36 24.43 15.09
C SER A 716 -44.54 25.33 15.47
N SER A 717 -44.63 25.65 16.75
CA SER A 717 -45.40 26.78 17.28
C SER A 717 -44.49 27.58 18.19
#